data_AF-X6N2X1-F1
#
_entry.id   AF-X6N2X1-F1
#
_cell.length_a   1.000
_cell.length_b   1.000
_cell.length_c   1.000
_cell.angle_alpha   90.00
_cell.angle_beta   90.00
_cell.angle_gamma   90.00
#
_symmetry.space_group_name_H-M   'P 1'
#
loop_
_entity.id
_entity.type
_entity.pdbx_description
1 polymer ?
#
loop_
_entity_poly.entity_id
_entity_poly.type
_entity_poly.pdbx_seq_one_letter_code
_entity_poly.pdbx_strand_id
1 'polypeptide(L)'
;MSLSTSLPVVMNNEDMDKVYANCDMLVSLRETQGVLGMCQAWSTTVLFYDEQQIQGLLPTPLERQISECIESLRIEKGLQLLMKTNPTSETKRGFHSKAAFSLFVNMYFKQAMEHFMISDIDPRDVIYLFPKVRPAKMSYTIKHPMAPQQETVDDIIRVVAQWRRDKNVSTRERRDNVLNNSMLIEELAEYLRAIHYLGNMLWNRRVHPEMDELQIRDAEQKLAVDTALLKIYCEVQRCKKELRKLQHNQHSIIESSLLELPFPLEELLTKDYDNSCIIEECVSILSENSLYYAMALLYYSRSKADTSYTRNSLNILEEIGNKKWTDAANPNYDGVALMVTILSEMELCSDLWSFAEKLLRRSPAEGMKIFTKPMRIKRIPDNDVLEFLKERLQPSKDVSALMSGLNRLKSHQASSTRSNVEIQAMWQEVNEFDYVEAFLEHIVMTEHTIVPACHDELAFVYMSKIQKLVDIVGSKLSMFISKKKKKIIYIYVYVYVYIYVYTHISKVRLKKNMLNVCLFESSEWYAPEKLLEKAKTLELSEEMMELNKKLGRHDEALRILLKDINSFHRAVEYCLLAPHRSKDRSDRFVELIRIAFHMEWTKQQQQLQQQPPPTNPFANTKPSSLQLLPKIVTLLETYPQDINPSQVLRLLPADVPVYLLKKWFKKIIPTNLHRYRQTRVQRCLYQKKYLQTNVELINIKSNYGMIDFNTQCPCGKGFHDSTLFVLDKT
;
A
#
# COMPACT_ATOMS: atom_id res chain seq x y z
N MET A 1 -88.05 -4.47 61.75
CA MET A 1 -88.55 -5.83 61.52
C MET A 1 -87.44 -6.80 61.86
N SER A 2 -87.77 -7.80 62.67
CA SER A 2 -86.90 -8.87 63.17
C SER A 2 -86.48 -9.86 62.07
N LEU A 3 -85.51 -10.70 62.43
CA LEU A 3 -85.09 -11.99 61.86
C LEU A 3 -83.94 -11.88 60.83
N SER A 4 -82.69 -12.18 61.18
CA SER A 4 -82.08 -13.46 61.58
C SER A 4 -81.66 -14.34 60.39
N THR A 5 -80.40 -14.80 60.44
CA THR A 5 -79.87 -16.09 59.93
C THR A 5 -79.97 -16.32 58.42
N SER A 6 -78.94 -16.71 57.66
CA SER A 6 -77.74 -17.47 57.94
C SER A 6 -76.86 -17.52 56.67
N LEU A 7 -75.53 -17.50 56.86
CA LEU A 7 -74.51 -18.03 55.94
C LEU A 7 -74.79 -19.51 55.52
N PRO A 8 -74.06 -20.14 54.57
CA PRO A 8 -73.09 -19.63 53.59
C PRO A 8 -73.35 -20.16 52.15
N VAL A 9 -72.85 -19.46 51.13
CA VAL A 9 -72.44 -20.14 49.88
C VAL A 9 -70.96 -19.86 49.67
N VAL A 10 -70.20 -20.96 49.79
CA VAL A 10 -68.81 -21.11 49.41
C VAL A 10 -68.64 -20.63 47.97
N MET A 11 -67.87 -19.55 47.76
CA MET A 11 -67.44 -19.19 46.41
C MET A 11 -66.29 -20.11 45.99
N ASN A 12 -66.41 -20.65 44.79
CA ASN A 12 -65.52 -21.63 44.20
C ASN A 12 -64.08 -21.10 44.10
N ASN A 13 -63.10 -22.02 44.21
CA ASN A 13 -61.67 -21.74 44.11
C ASN A 13 -61.25 -21.02 42.80
N GLU A 14 -62.07 -21.04 41.75
CA GLU A 14 -61.79 -20.34 40.49
C GLU A 14 -61.96 -18.82 40.56
N ASP A 15 -62.72 -18.28 41.53
CA ASP A 15 -62.84 -16.84 41.74
C ASP A 15 -61.75 -16.28 42.68
N MET A 16 -61.15 -17.15 43.52
CA MET A 16 -59.97 -16.80 44.33
C MET A 16 -58.74 -16.52 43.45
N ASP A 17 -58.52 -17.31 42.40
CA ASP A 17 -57.37 -17.12 41.51
C ASP A 17 -57.45 -15.81 40.69
N LYS A 18 -58.67 -15.30 40.42
CA LYS A 18 -58.86 -13.98 39.78
C LYS A 18 -58.63 -12.81 40.73
N VAL A 19 -58.78 -13.01 42.04
CA VAL A 19 -58.49 -12.00 43.06
C VAL A 19 -56.98 -11.94 43.35
N TYR A 20 -56.26 -13.07 43.35
CA TYR A 20 -54.80 -13.08 43.53
C TYR A 20 -54.04 -12.45 42.36
N ALA A 21 -54.58 -12.46 41.13
CA ALA A 21 -53.95 -11.83 39.98
C ALA A 21 -53.88 -10.29 40.05
N ASN A 22 -54.67 -9.64 40.92
CA ASN A 22 -54.71 -8.18 41.08
C ASN A 22 -53.98 -7.67 42.34
N CYS A 23 -53.45 -8.56 43.18
CA CYS A 23 -52.80 -8.20 44.43
C CYS A 23 -51.33 -7.75 44.28
N ASP A 24 -50.74 -7.87 43.08
CA ASP A 24 -49.35 -7.45 42.78
C ASP A 24 -49.12 -5.92 42.78
N MET A 25 -50.16 -5.12 43.07
CA MET A 25 -50.11 -3.65 43.19
C MET A 25 -50.19 -3.10 44.63
N LEU A 26 -50.20 -3.94 45.67
CA LEU A 26 -50.30 -3.47 47.06
C LEU A 26 -48.95 -3.52 47.78
N VAL A 27 -48.35 -2.34 48.01
CA VAL A 27 -47.14 -2.19 48.84
C VAL A 27 -47.54 -1.97 50.32
N SER A 28 -47.09 -2.91 51.16
CA SER A 28 -46.94 -2.90 52.63
C SER A 28 -48.15 -2.57 53.52
N LEU A 29 -48.93 -3.59 53.87
CA LEU A 29 -49.60 -3.68 55.17
C LEU A 29 -48.54 -4.12 56.22
N ARG A 30 -47.79 -3.17 56.82
CA ARG A 30 -46.82 -3.50 57.88
C ARG A 30 -47.35 -3.31 59.30
N GLU A 31 -48.55 -2.77 59.51
CA GLU A 31 -49.03 -2.42 60.86
C GLU A 31 -50.51 -2.73 61.17
N THR A 32 -51.18 -3.64 60.47
CA THR A 32 -52.57 -3.99 60.80
C THR A 32 -52.67 -5.36 61.47
N GLN A 33 -52.25 -5.46 62.74
CA GLN A 33 -52.74 -6.51 63.62
C GLN A 33 -54.20 -6.18 63.97
N GLY A 34 -55.18 -6.76 63.26
CA GLY A 34 -56.60 -6.58 63.61
C GLY A 34 -57.62 -6.50 62.47
N VAL A 35 -57.29 -6.89 61.23
CA VAL A 35 -58.27 -6.86 60.13
C VAL A 35 -59.37 -7.90 60.36
N LEU A 36 -60.63 -7.46 60.51
CA LEU A 36 -61.80 -8.33 60.70
C LEU A 36 -62.44 -8.78 59.38
N GLY A 37 -62.28 -7.98 58.32
CA GLY A 37 -62.85 -8.29 57.02
C GLY A 37 -62.36 -7.35 55.91
N MET A 38 -62.47 -7.83 54.68
CA MET A 38 -62.07 -7.12 53.46
C MET A 38 -63.20 -7.20 52.44
N CYS A 39 -63.54 -6.07 51.81
CA CYS A 39 -64.60 -5.98 50.80
C CYS A 39 -64.13 -5.11 49.64
N GLN A 40 -64.34 -5.56 48.40
CA GLN A 40 -64.07 -4.75 47.22
C GLN A 40 -65.20 -3.72 47.05
N ALA A 41 -64.87 -2.43 47.16
CA ALA A 41 -65.77 -1.33 46.87
C ALA A 41 -65.42 -0.72 45.52
N TRP A 42 -66.34 -0.82 44.56
CA TRP A 42 -66.11 -0.46 43.15
C TRP A 42 -64.93 -1.21 42.52
N SER A 43 -64.68 -0.99 41.22
CA SER A 43 -63.71 -1.80 40.46
C SER A 43 -62.26 -1.67 40.94
N THR A 44 -61.92 -0.66 41.75
CA THR A 44 -60.52 -0.30 42.04
C THR A 44 -60.19 -0.13 43.52
N THR A 45 -61.15 -0.10 44.44
CA THR A 45 -60.87 0.18 45.86
C THR A 45 -61.14 -1.05 46.72
N VAL A 46 -60.18 -1.41 47.56
CA VAL A 46 -60.36 -2.50 48.52
C VAL A 46 -60.51 -1.87 49.90
N LEU A 47 -61.69 -2.04 50.50
CA LEU A 47 -61.95 -1.60 51.87
C LEU A 47 -61.56 -2.73 52.83
N PHE A 48 -60.89 -2.36 53.90
CA PHE A 48 -60.62 -3.23 55.03
C PHE A 48 -61.16 -2.56 56.29
N TYR A 49 -61.67 -3.35 57.22
CA TYR A 49 -62.18 -2.81 58.48
C TYR A 49 -61.66 -3.63 59.66
N ASP A 50 -61.39 -2.92 60.76
CA ASP A 50 -61.15 -3.48 62.08
C ASP A 50 -62.33 -3.13 63.02
N GLU A 51 -62.23 -3.41 64.32
CA GLU A 51 -63.30 -3.09 65.29
C GLU A 51 -63.54 -1.57 65.46
N GLN A 52 -62.62 -0.72 65.01
CA GLN A 52 -62.58 0.72 65.30
C GLN A 52 -62.65 1.62 64.05
N GLN A 53 -62.30 1.13 62.86
CA GLN A 53 -62.11 1.95 61.67
C GLN A 53 -62.25 1.15 60.37
N ILE A 54 -62.75 1.84 59.33
CA ILE A 54 -62.81 1.36 57.95
C ILE A 54 -61.78 2.14 57.14
N GLN A 55 -60.83 1.45 56.52
CA GLN A 55 -59.76 2.03 55.72
C GLN A 55 -59.87 1.53 54.27
N GLY A 56 -59.46 2.35 53.31
CA GLY A 56 -59.54 2.03 51.88
C GLY A 56 -58.18 2.03 51.20
N LEU A 57 -57.84 0.93 50.54
CA LEU A 57 -56.69 0.84 49.64
C LEU A 57 -57.09 1.37 48.26
N LEU A 58 -56.46 2.46 47.87
CA LEU A 58 -56.52 3.03 46.53
C LEU A 58 -55.27 2.62 45.76
N PRO A 59 -55.40 2.28 44.46
CA PRO A 59 -54.25 1.96 43.64
C PRO A 59 -53.38 3.23 43.51
N THR A 60 -52.09 3.10 43.83
CA THR A 60 -51.12 4.18 43.68
C THR A 60 -51.17 4.69 42.23
N PRO A 61 -51.21 6.02 42.00
CA PRO A 61 -51.20 6.57 40.64
C PRO A 61 -50.04 6.00 39.81
N LEU A 62 -50.32 5.67 38.55
CA LEU A 62 -49.37 4.94 37.70
C LEU A 62 -48.04 5.68 37.52
N GLU A 63 -48.05 7.01 37.49
CA GLU A 63 -46.83 7.84 37.48
C GLU A 63 -45.95 7.62 38.72
N ARG A 64 -46.56 7.49 39.89
CA ARG A 64 -45.86 7.23 41.15
C ARG A 64 -45.34 5.80 41.20
N GLN A 65 -46.10 4.83 40.68
CA GLN A 65 -45.62 3.45 40.51
C GLN A 65 -44.39 3.38 39.58
N ILE A 66 -44.38 4.14 38.49
CA ILE A 66 -43.24 4.22 37.56
C ILE A 66 -42.02 4.83 38.27
N SER A 67 -42.19 5.94 38.99
CA SER A 67 -41.11 6.58 39.76
C SER A 67 -40.53 5.63 40.83
N GLU A 68 -41.37 4.92 41.57
CA GLU A 68 -40.95 3.90 42.55
C GLU A 68 -40.22 2.73 41.87
N CYS A 69 -40.62 2.32 40.67
CA CYS A 69 -39.89 1.31 39.89
C CYS A 69 -38.49 1.80 39.50
N ILE A 70 -38.33 3.07 39.13
CA ILE A 70 -37.02 3.67 38.83
C ILE A 70 -36.14 3.73 40.08
N GLU A 71 -36.67 4.24 41.20
CA GLU A 71 -35.95 4.33 42.48
C GLU A 71 -35.51 2.94 43.00
N SER A 72 -36.32 1.91 42.75
CA SER A 72 -36.00 0.52 43.10
C SER A 72 -35.22 -0.24 42.02
N LEU A 73 -34.72 0.45 40.98
CA LEU A 73 -33.95 -0.11 39.86
C LEU A 73 -34.68 -1.21 39.05
N ARG A 74 -36.00 -1.29 39.15
CA ARG A 74 -36.86 -2.22 38.38
C ARG A 74 -37.27 -1.57 37.05
N ILE A 75 -36.27 -1.21 36.25
CA ILE A 75 -36.45 -0.38 35.05
C ILE A 75 -37.35 -1.05 34.01
N GLU A 76 -37.20 -2.37 33.78
CA GLU A 76 -38.04 -3.12 32.83
C GLU A 76 -39.53 -3.09 33.23
N LYS A 77 -39.84 -3.31 34.51
CA LYS A 77 -41.21 -3.22 35.02
C LYS A 77 -41.77 -1.80 34.88
N GLY A 78 -40.95 -0.79 35.18
CA GLY A 78 -41.30 0.61 34.98
C GLY A 78 -41.62 0.92 33.51
N LEU A 79 -40.82 0.40 32.57
CA LEU A 79 -41.04 0.57 31.14
C LEU A 79 -42.32 -0.15 30.66
N GLN A 80 -42.59 -1.36 31.16
CA GLN A 80 -43.83 -2.08 30.86
C GLN A 80 -45.07 -1.30 31.34
N LEU A 81 -45.00 -0.71 32.54
CA LEU A 81 -46.08 0.14 33.08
C LEU A 81 -46.27 1.40 32.24
N LEU A 82 -45.16 2.03 31.82
CA LEU A 82 -45.22 3.19 30.94
C LEU A 82 -45.83 2.83 29.58
N MET A 83 -45.45 1.71 28.98
CA MET A 83 -45.97 1.29 27.67
C MET A 83 -47.49 1.07 27.68
N LYS A 84 -48.09 0.73 28.83
CA LYS A 84 -49.56 0.61 28.97
C LYS A 84 -50.30 1.94 28.82
N THR A 85 -49.62 3.09 28.96
CA THR A 85 -50.25 4.42 28.81
C THR A 85 -50.25 4.94 27.38
N ASN A 86 -49.74 4.17 26.40
CA ASN A 86 -49.46 4.64 25.03
C ASN A 86 -48.65 5.96 25.02
N PRO A 87 -47.44 5.96 25.63
CA PRO A 87 -46.65 7.15 25.87
C PRO A 87 -46.13 7.75 24.55
N THR A 88 -46.09 9.09 24.49
CA THR A 88 -45.44 9.83 23.39
C THR A 88 -43.92 9.56 23.39
N SER A 89 -43.25 9.80 22.26
CA SER A 89 -41.78 9.65 22.18
C SER A 89 -41.05 10.49 23.23
N GLU A 90 -41.52 11.71 23.51
CA GLU A 90 -40.96 12.58 24.55
C GLU A 90 -41.09 11.98 25.95
N THR A 91 -42.28 11.47 26.31
CA THR A 91 -42.47 10.82 27.62
C THR A 91 -41.64 9.55 27.78
N LYS A 92 -41.44 8.78 26.70
CA LYS A 92 -40.50 7.65 26.68
C LYS A 92 -39.06 8.13 26.91
N ARG A 93 -38.60 9.15 26.19
CA ARG A 93 -37.25 9.72 26.34
C ARG A 93 -37.00 10.23 27.76
N GLY A 94 -37.97 10.93 28.34
CA GLY A 94 -37.94 11.38 29.74
C GLY A 94 -37.94 10.24 30.77
N PHE A 95 -38.56 9.09 30.47
CA PHE A 95 -38.41 7.90 31.30
C PHE A 95 -36.98 7.34 31.21
N HIS A 96 -36.43 7.22 30.00
CA HIS A 96 -35.07 6.72 29.80
C HIS A 96 -34.01 7.63 30.46
N SER A 97 -34.17 8.96 30.45
CA SER A 97 -33.25 9.87 31.16
C SER A 97 -33.29 9.69 32.67
N LYS A 98 -34.49 9.58 33.27
CA LYS A 98 -34.67 9.30 34.71
C LYS A 98 -34.08 7.94 35.10
N ALA A 99 -34.39 6.90 34.33
CA ALA A 99 -33.84 5.55 34.55
C ALA A 99 -32.31 5.53 34.46
N ALA A 100 -31.75 6.25 33.47
CA ALA A 100 -30.31 6.31 33.27
C ALA A 100 -29.57 6.93 34.45
N PHE A 101 -30.03 8.06 35.00
CA PHE A 101 -29.41 8.65 36.19
C PHE A 101 -29.55 7.78 37.44
N SER A 102 -30.69 7.13 37.63
CA SER A 102 -30.86 6.19 38.75
C SER A 102 -29.89 5.01 38.66
N LEU A 103 -29.74 4.41 37.47
CA LEU A 103 -28.75 3.37 37.20
C LEU A 103 -27.30 3.89 37.39
N PHE A 104 -27.02 5.12 36.94
CA PHE A 104 -25.70 5.74 37.00
C PHE A 104 -25.21 5.93 38.44
N VAL A 105 -26.04 6.51 39.31
CA VAL A 105 -25.71 6.75 40.74
C VAL A 105 -25.53 5.42 41.49
N ASN A 106 -26.05 4.31 40.96
CA ASN A 106 -25.87 2.97 41.52
C ASN A 106 -24.73 2.16 40.85
N MET A 107 -23.86 2.80 40.07
CA MET A 107 -22.74 2.23 39.30
C MET A 107 -23.13 1.19 38.23
N TYR A 108 -24.38 1.15 37.77
CA TYR A 108 -24.79 0.34 36.63
C TYR A 108 -24.45 1.03 35.30
N PHE A 109 -23.18 1.39 35.11
CA PHE A 109 -22.74 2.30 34.03
C PHE A 109 -23.12 1.83 32.63
N LYS A 110 -22.99 0.53 32.34
CA LYS A 110 -23.37 -0.03 31.03
C LYS A 110 -24.84 0.27 30.70
N GLN A 111 -25.73 -0.17 31.59
CA GLN A 111 -27.18 -0.01 31.45
C GLN A 111 -27.55 1.48 31.47
N ALA A 112 -26.92 2.27 32.33
CA ALA A 112 -27.12 3.72 32.37
C ALA A 112 -26.82 4.36 31.00
N MET A 113 -25.70 4.02 30.36
CA MET A 113 -25.35 4.55 29.04
C MET A 113 -26.27 4.06 27.92
N GLU A 114 -26.74 2.81 27.97
CA GLU A 114 -27.76 2.29 27.05
C GLU A 114 -29.07 3.08 27.14
N HIS A 115 -29.49 3.45 28.35
CA HIS A 115 -30.65 4.32 28.55
C HIS A 115 -30.37 5.77 28.16
N PHE A 116 -29.17 6.32 28.44
CA PHE A 116 -28.78 7.65 27.96
C PHE A 116 -28.74 7.75 26.44
N MET A 117 -28.34 6.69 25.74
CA MET A 117 -28.34 6.64 24.27
C MET A 117 -29.73 6.92 23.69
N ILE A 118 -30.78 6.36 24.31
CA ILE A 118 -32.17 6.42 23.84
C ILE A 118 -32.90 7.68 24.35
N SER A 119 -32.40 8.34 25.40
CA SER A 119 -33.06 9.52 25.99
C SER A 119 -32.72 10.82 25.28
N ASP A 120 -33.44 11.91 25.54
CA ASP A 120 -33.15 13.27 25.06
C ASP A 120 -32.14 14.04 25.93
N ILE A 121 -31.29 13.32 26.65
CA ILE A 121 -30.30 13.93 27.52
C ILE A 121 -29.30 14.77 26.73
N ASP A 122 -29.01 15.99 27.21
CA ASP A 122 -27.87 16.76 26.72
C ASP A 122 -26.57 16.02 27.13
N PRO A 123 -25.70 15.63 26.19
CA PRO A 123 -24.47 14.91 26.52
C PRO A 123 -23.58 15.67 27.51
N ARG A 124 -23.67 17.01 27.57
CA ARG A 124 -22.93 17.82 28.53
C ARG A 124 -23.33 17.54 29.99
N ASP A 125 -24.60 17.23 30.25
CA ASP A 125 -25.07 16.88 31.60
C ASP A 125 -24.39 15.62 32.12
N VAL A 126 -24.07 14.67 31.24
CA VAL A 126 -23.34 13.45 31.60
C VAL A 126 -21.83 13.70 31.63
N ILE A 127 -21.27 14.39 30.64
CA ILE A 127 -19.83 14.70 30.55
C ILE A 127 -19.34 15.45 31.80
N TYR A 128 -20.11 16.41 32.31
CA TYR A 128 -19.70 17.23 33.46
C TYR A 128 -19.67 16.48 34.79
N LEU A 129 -20.25 15.27 34.86
CA LEU A 129 -20.07 14.35 36.00
C LEU A 129 -18.67 13.72 36.04
N PHE A 130 -17.86 13.86 34.98
CA PHE A 130 -16.51 13.32 34.85
C PHE A 130 -15.47 14.45 34.84
N PRO A 131 -14.90 14.85 35.99
CA PRO A 131 -14.03 16.03 36.10
C PRO A 131 -12.78 15.97 35.21
N LYS A 132 -12.21 14.77 35.01
CA LYS A 132 -11.00 14.56 34.20
C LYS A 132 -11.28 14.56 32.70
N VAL A 133 -12.54 14.31 32.30
CA VAL A 133 -12.99 14.19 30.91
C VAL A 133 -13.69 15.45 30.41
N ARG A 134 -14.33 16.23 31.29
CA ARG A 134 -15.03 17.46 30.87
C ARG A 134 -14.06 18.51 30.28
N PRO A 135 -14.48 19.33 29.31
CA PRO A 135 -13.68 20.46 28.84
C PRO A 135 -13.48 21.48 29.96
N ALA A 136 -12.23 21.88 30.23
CA ALA A 136 -11.86 22.78 31.32
C ALA A 136 -12.07 24.25 30.94
N LYS A 137 -11.89 24.60 29.66
CA LYS A 137 -12.10 25.97 29.16
C LYS A 137 -13.57 26.34 28.93
N MET A 138 -14.48 25.38 29.09
CA MET A 138 -15.92 25.59 28.92
C MET A 138 -16.61 25.62 30.29
N SER A 139 -17.38 26.68 30.56
CA SER A 139 -18.30 26.71 31.70
C SER A 139 -19.63 26.11 31.29
N TYR A 140 -20.11 25.16 32.07
CA TYR A 140 -21.43 24.56 31.90
C TYR A 140 -21.94 24.13 33.27
N THR A 141 -23.23 24.31 33.50
CA THR A 141 -23.93 23.84 34.68
C THR A 141 -24.92 22.78 34.26
N ILE A 142 -24.94 21.67 34.99
CA ILE A 142 -25.82 20.54 34.71
C ILE A 142 -27.27 21.00 34.83
N LYS A 143 -28.07 20.79 33.79
CA LYS A 143 -29.45 21.29 33.71
C LYS A 143 -30.48 20.24 34.08
N HIS A 144 -30.20 18.96 33.83
CA HIS A 144 -31.16 17.90 34.08
C HIS A 144 -31.47 17.73 35.58
N PRO A 145 -32.74 17.70 36.01
CA PRO A 145 -33.12 17.74 37.42
C PRO A 145 -32.75 16.48 38.21
N MET A 146 -32.64 15.33 37.54
CA MET A 146 -32.23 14.07 38.16
C MET A 146 -30.73 13.81 38.11
N ALA A 147 -29.98 14.67 37.44
CA ALA A 147 -28.54 14.52 37.39
C ALA A 147 -27.94 14.94 38.75
N PRO A 148 -26.90 14.24 39.24
CA PRO A 148 -26.16 14.66 40.41
C PRO A 148 -25.62 16.08 40.23
N GLN A 149 -25.90 16.96 41.19
CA GLN A 149 -25.53 18.38 41.10
C GLN A 149 -24.16 18.68 41.72
N GLN A 150 -23.75 17.89 42.72
CA GLN A 150 -22.52 18.09 43.49
C GLN A 150 -21.55 16.90 43.41
N GLU A 151 -22.08 15.69 43.25
CA GLU A 151 -21.30 14.46 43.28
C GLU A 151 -20.69 14.18 41.90
N THR A 152 -19.39 13.90 41.87
CA THR A 152 -18.70 13.46 40.67
C THR A 152 -18.76 11.94 40.52
N VAL A 153 -18.41 11.42 39.35
CA VAL A 153 -18.32 9.96 39.14
C VAL A 153 -17.33 9.30 40.12
N ASP A 154 -16.22 9.97 40.45
CA ASP A 154 -15.25 9.47 41.41
C ASP A 154 -15.88 9.39 42.82
N ASP A 155 -16.69 10.37 43.21
CA ASP A 155 -17.42 10.36 44.50
C ASP A 155 -18.46 9.24 44.56
N ILE A 156 -19.24 9.08 43.49
CA ILE A 156 -20.27 8.03 43.36
C ILE A 156 -19.61 6.65 43.48
N ILE A 157 -18.53 6.41 42.73
CA ILE A 157 -17.77 5.15 42.78
C ILE A 157 -17.30 4.89 44.21
N ARG A 158 -16.69 5.90 44.84
CA ARG A 158 -16.14 5.76 46.19
C ARG A 158 -17.23 5.45 47.23
N VAL A 159 -18.34 6.19 47.22
CA VAL A 159 -19.45 6.02 48.17
C VAL A 159 -20.13 4.66 47.98
N VAL A 160 -20.46 4.29 46.75
CA VAL A 160 -21.16 3.04 46.46
C VAL A 160 -20.26 1.83 46.65
N ALA A 161 -18.99 1.90 46.26
CA ALA A 161 -18.01 0.83 46.52
C ALA A 161 -17.80 0.65 48.03
N GLN A 162 -17.77 1.72 48.81
CA GLN A 162 -17.72 1.64 50.28
C GLN A 162 -18.98 0.96 50.83
N TRP A 163 -20.17 1.39 50.40
CA TRP A 163 -21.44 0.79 50.85
C TRP A 163 -21.56 -0.70 50.51
N ARG A 164 -21.15 -1.10 49.29
CA ARG A 164 -21.14 -2.52 48.87
C ARG A 164 -20.22 -3.35 49.76
N ARG A 165 -19.08 -2.78 50.17
CA ARG A 165 -18.17 -3.42 51.13
C ARG A 165 -18.81 -3.54 52.49
N ASP A 166 -19.35 -2.46 53.05
CA ASP A 166 -19.97 -2.45 54.39
C ASP A 166 -21.12 -3.48 54.51
N LYS A 167 -21.90 -3.70 53.44
CA LYS A 167 -22.91 -4.78 53.39
C LYS A 167 -22.32 -6.19 53.36
N ASN A 168 -21.14 -6.37 52.78
CA ASN A 168 -20.46 -7.66 52.68
C ASN A 168 -19.56 -7.96 53.89
N VAL A 169 -19.33 -6.98 54.79
CA VAL A 169 -18.45 -7.07 55.97
C VAL A 169 -18.98 -7.98 57.08
N SER A 170 -20.18 -8.57 56.96
CA SER A 170 -20.62 -9.62 57.88
C SER A 170 -19.79 -10.92 57.84
N THR A 171 -18.74 -11.02 57.01
CA THR A 171 -17.94 -12.27 56.88
C THR A 171 -16.42 -12.15 56.81
N ARG A 172 -15.77 -10.98 56.93
CA ARG A 172 -14.29 -10.94 56.88
C ARG A 172 -13.68 -9.89 57.79
N GLU A 173 -13.28 -10.33 58.98
CA GLU A 173 -12.24 -9.66 59.76
C GLU A 173 -10.84 -10.13 59.33
N ARG A 174 -9.91 -9.16 59.35
CA ARG A 174 -8.44 -9.28 59.24
C ARG A 174 -7.86 -9.49 57.83
N ARG A 175 -7.24 -8.42 57.31
CA ARG A 175 -5.83 -8.40 56.80
C ARG A 175 -5.44 -6.99 56.35
N ASP A 176 -5.07 -6.15 57.29
CA ASP A 176 -4.57 -4.81 56.98
C ASP A 176 -3.20 -4.88 56.30
N ASN A 177 -3.02 -3.98 55.33
CA ASN A 177 -1.92 -3.83 54.35
C ASN A 177 -2.01 -4.58 53.01
N VAL A 178 -2.93 -5.56 52.83
CA VAL A 178 -3.23 -6.15 51.50
C VAL A 178 -4.49 -5.55 50.87
N LEU A 179 -5.33 -4.85 51.65
CA LEU A 179 -6.60 -4.26 51.17
C LEU A 179 -6.42 -2.99 50.31
N ASN A 180 -5.47 -2.11 50.60
CA ASN A 180 -5.43 -0.77 49.96
C ASN A 180 -5.21 -0.83 48.44
N ASN A 181 -4.29 -1.67 47.95
CA ASN A 181 -4.06 -1.81 46.52
C ASN A 181 -5.25 -2.50 45.82
N SER A 182 -5.91 -3.46 46.48
CA SER A 182 -7.12 -4.10 45.94
C SER A 182 -8.28 -3.11 45.83
N MET A 183 -8.44 -2.21 46.80
CA MET A 183 -9.46 -1.16 46.78
C MET A 183 -9.22 -0.14 45.66
N LEU A 184 -7.99 0.33 45.52
CA LEU A 184 -7.62 1.27 44.44
C LEU A 184 -7.81 0.65 43.05
N ILE A 185 -7.53 -0.65 42.89
CA ILE A 185 -7.75 -1.38 41.64
C ILE A 185 -9.25 -1.48 41.33
N GLU A 186 -10.10 -1.73 42.33
CA GLU A 186 -11.56 -1.81 42.18
C GLU A 186 -12.14 -0.45 41.75
N GLU A 187 -11.81 0.63 42.47
CA GLU A 187 -12.25 1.99 42.11
C GLU A 187 -11.78 2.39 40.71
N LEU A 188 -10.52 2.08 40.36
CA LEU A 188 -9.97 2.35 39.04
C LEU A 188 -10.66 1.53 37.93
N ALA A 189 -11.02 0.27 38.21
CA ALA A 189 -11.74 -0.58 37.26
C ALA A 189 -13.15 -0.06 36.99
N GLU A 190 -13.85 0.41 38.02
CA GLU A 190 -15.19 1.00 37.90
C GLU A 190 -15.14 2.35 37.17
N TYR A 191 -14.12 3.16 37.43
CA TYR A 191 -13.89 4.40 36.68
C TYR A 191 -13.60 4.12 35.20
N LEU A 192 -12.73 3.14 34.90
CA LEU A 192 -12.47 2.67 33.52
C LEU A 192 -13.76 2.22 32.82
N ARG A 193 -14.62 1.49 33.55
CA ARG A 193 -15.91 1.05 33.04
C ARG A 193 -16.83 2.24 32.74
N ALA A 194 -16.88 3.22 33.63
CA ALA A 194 -17.69 4.42 33.45
C ALA A 194 -17.24 5.22 32.21
N ILE A 195 -15.94 5.48 32.05
CA ILE A 195 -15.42 6.24 30.89
C ILE A 195 -15.52 5.44 29.57
N HIS A 196 -15.39 4.11 29.62
CA HIS A 196 -15.53 3.25 28.43
C HIS A 196 -16.96 3.35 27.87
N TYR A 197 -17.97 3.13 28.71
CA TYR A 197 -19.36 3.22 28.27
C TYR A 197 -19.77 4.66 27.92
N LEU A 198 -19.24 5.67 28.62
CA LEU A 198 -19.41 7.08 28.23
C LEU A 198 -18.87 7.30 26.81
N GLY A 199 -17.65 6.83 26.52
CA GLY A 199 -17.04 6.93 25.19
C GLY A 199 -17.90 6.27 24.09
N ASN A 200 -18.43 5.07 24.34
CA ASN A 200 -19.34 4.38 23.41
C ASN A 200 -20.61 5.22 23.14
N MET A 201 -21.21 5.76 24.21
CA MET A 201 -22.43 6.58 24.11
C MET A 201 -22.18 7.84 23.27
N LEU A 202 -21.11 8.57 23.60
CA LEU A 202 -20.73 9.79 22.90
C LEU A 202 -20.38 9.53 21.43
N TRP A 203 -19.62 8.46 21.14
CA TRP A 203 -19.23 8.10 19.79
C TRP A 203 -20.42 7.71 18.91
N ASN A 204 -21.32 6.88 19.42
CA ASN A 204 -22.51 6.45 18.67
C ASN A 204 -23.41 7.64 18.33
N ARG A 205 -23.59 8.59 19.26
CA ARG A 205 -24.33 9.84 19.01
C ARG A 205 -23.64 10.78 18.02
N ARG A 206 -22.32 10.70 17.94
CA ARG A 206 -21.52 11.48 16.99
C ARG A 206 -21.62 10.91 15.57
N VAL A 207 -21.52 9.58 15.39
CA VAL A 207 -21.41 8.92 14.08
C VAL A 207 -22.76 8.56 13.45
N HIS A 208 -23.77 8.19 14.24
CA HIS A 208 -25.06 7.72 13.73
C HIS A 208 -26.18 8.73 13.99
N PRO A 209 -26.25 9.85 13.23
CA PRO A 209 -27.26 10.86 13.44
C PRO A 209 -28.68 10.41 13.00
N GLU A 210 -28.80 9.37 12.17
CA GLU A 210 -30.06 9.03 11.49
C GLU A 210 -31.17 8.46 12.39
N MET A 211 -30.88 8.17 13.66
CA MET A 211 -31.86 7.67 14.64
C MET A 211 -32.46 8.84 15.45
N ASP A 212 -33.72 9.20 15.15
CA ASP A 212 -34.66 9.90 16.04
C ASP A 212 -34.23 11.22 16.70
N GLU A 213 -33.96 12.31 15.96
CA GLU A 213 -33.81 13.69 16.51
C GLU A 213 -32.72 13.90 17.60
N LEU A 214 -32.03 12.86 18.08
CA LEU A 214 -31.07 12.85 19.19
C LEU A 214 -29.63 13.19 18.76
N GLN A 215 -29.51 13.89 17.63
CA GLN A 215 -28.23 14.23 17.02
C GLN A 215 -27.50 15.30 17.81
N ILE A 216 -26.17 15.24 17.85
CA ILE A 216 -25.32 16.32 18.37
C ILE A 216 -25.33 17.47 17.34
N ARG A 217 -26.23 18.44 17.53
CA ARG A 217 -26.43 19.56 16.59
C ARG A 217 -25.66 20.81 17.01
N ASP A 218 -25.70 21.15 18.29
CA ASP A 218 -25.15 22.40 18.79
C ASP A 218 -23.62 22.42 18.71
N ALA A 219 -23.05 23.55 18.28
CA ALA A 219 -21.60 23.72 18.19
C ALA A 219 -20.90 23.50 19.55
N GLU A 220 -21.54 23.96 20.63
CA GLU A 220 -21.05 23.74 22.00
C GLU A 220 -21.12 22.26 22.42
N GLN A 221 -22.16 21.52 22.02
CA GLN A 221 -22.24 20.09 22.28
C GLN A 221 -21.18 19.33 21.50
N LYS A 222 -20.96 19.65 20.22
CA LYS A 222 -19.89 19.07 19.40
C LYS A 222 -18.52 19.29 20.03
N LEU A 223 -18.23 20.53 20.45
CA LEU A 223 -16.98 20.90 21.11
C LEU A 223 -16.80 20.13 22.42
N ALA A 224 -17.84 20.03 23.24
CA ALA A 224 -17.79 19.29 24.49
C ALA A 224 -17.56 17.79 24.26
N VAL A 225 -18.28 17.19 23.31
CA VAL A 225 -18.22 15.76 22.99
C VAL A 225 -16.88 15.38 22.40
N ASP A 226 -16.39 16.09 21.38
CA ASP A 226 -15.13 15.77 20.73
C ASP A 226 -13.93 15.94 21.68
N THR A 227 -13.95 17.01 22.49
CA THR A 227 -12.93 17.23 23.53
C THR A 227 -12.99 16.15 24.62
N ALA A 228 -14.19 15.74 25.03
CA ALA A 228 -14.39 14.66 25.99
C ALA A 228 -13.87 13.32 25.45
N LEU A 229 -14.20 12.96 24.21
CA LEU A 229 -13.71 11.74 23.56
C LEU A 229 -12.17 11.70 23.56
N LEU A 230 -11.50 12.77 23.16
CA LEU A 230 -10.03 12.80 23.18
C LEU A 230 -9.46 12.69 24.60
N LYS A 231 -10.10 13.31 25.59
CA LYS A 231 -9.71 13.15 27.00
C LYS A 231 -9.95 11.75 27.54
N ILE A 232 -11.01 11.07 27.11
CA ILE A 232 -11.24 9.64 27.43
C ILE A 232 -10.07 8.82 26.89
N TYR A 233 -9.59 9.08 25.67
CA TYR A 233 -8.38 8.41 25.17
C TYR A 233 -7.18 8.62 26.10
N CYS A 234 -6.92 9.86 26.53
CA CYS A 234 -5.83 10.17 27.46
C CYS A 234 -5.99 9.42 28.80
N GLU A 235 -7.19 9.45 29.38
CA GLU A 235 -7.50 8.81 30.65
C GLU A 235 -7.41 7.29 30.57
N VAL A 236 -7.84 6.66 29.47
CA VAL A 236 -7.66 5.22 29.24
C VAL A 236 -6.16 4.85 29.23
N GLN A 237 -5.31 5.61 28.54
CA GLN A 237 -3.86 5.34 28.51
C GLN A 237 -3.19 5.58 29.87
N ARG A 238 -3.62 6.63 30.59
CA ARG A 238 -3.17 6.90 31.95
C ARG A 238 -3.55 5.77 32.90
N CYS A 239 -4.81 5.33 32.87
CA CYS A 239 -5.30 4.23 33.70
C CYS A 239 -4.57 2.92 33.38
N LYS A 240 -4.28 2.62 32.10
CA LYS A 240 -3.41 1.49 31.70
C LYS A 240 -2.03 1.57 32.34
N LYS A 241 -1.41 2.75 32.35
CA LYS A 241 -0.09 2.97 32.96
C LYS A 241 -0.13 2.75 34.47
N GLU A 242 -1.16 3.27 35.15
CA GLU A 242 -1.35 3.06 36.60
C GLU A 242 -1.63 1.58 36.92
N LEU A 243 -2.47 0.91 36.15
CA LEU A 243 -2.73 -0.53 36.31
C LEU A 243 -1.46 -1.37 36.17
N ARG A 244 -0.60 -1.07 35.18
CA ARG A 244 0.68 -1.78 35.01
C ARG A 244 1.59 -1.64 36.24
N LYS A 245 1.56 -0.49 36.93
CA LYS A 245 2.33 -0.29 38.18
C LYS A 245 1.74 -1.12 39.33
N LEU A 246 0.42 -1.24 39.40
CA LEU A 246 -0.30 -1.91 40.49
C LEU A 246 -0.37 -3.45 40.31
N GLN A 247 -0.40 -3.97 39.08
CA GLN A 247 -0.68 -5.38 38.74
C GLN A 247 0.53 -6.31 38.67
N HIS A 248 1.71 -5.97 39.22
CA HIS A 248 2.92 -6.79 39.03
C HIS A 248 2.78 -8.28 39.44
N ASN A 249 1.72 -8.71 40.17
CA ASN A 249 1.49 -10.10 40.59
C ASN A 249 0.02 -10.59 40.71
N GLN A 250 -1.00 -9.99 40.06
CA GLN A 250 -2.39 -10.49 40.18
C GLN A 250 -3.09 -10.62 38.81
N HIS A 251 -3.63 -11.81 38.53
CA HIS A 251 -4.43 -12.11 37.34
C HIS A 251 -5.75 -11.30 37.33
N SER A 252 -5.90 -10.47 36.28
CA SER A 252 -7.14 -10.06 35.59
C SER A 252 -8.45 -9.95 36.41
N ILE A 253 -8.56 -8.94 37.29
CA ILE A 253 -9.87 -8.50 37.83
C ILE A 253 -10.65 -7.68 36.78
N ILE A 254 -9.95 -7.12 35.79
CA ILE A 254 -10.51 -6.20 34.79
C ILE A 254 -10.69 -6.95 33.48
N GLU A 255 -11.90 -6.93 32.92
CA GLU A 255 -12.19 -7.47 31.60
C GLU A 255 -11.28 -6.81 30.55
N SER A 256 -10.63 -7.62 29.70
CA SER A 256 -9.72 -7.13 28.66
C SER A 256 -10.38 -6.12 27.71
N SER A 257 -11.70 -6.26 27.50
CA SER A 257 -12.54 -5.35 26.71
C SER A 257 -12.54 -3.91 27.24
N LEU A 258 -12.44 -3.70 28.56
CA LEU A 258 -12.41 -2.36 29.16
C LEU A 258 -11.10 -1.62 28.92
N LEU A 259 -10.05 -2.34 28.52
CA LEU A 259 -8.77 -1.77 28.11
C LEU A 259 -8.75 -1.43 26.61
N GLU A 260 -9.75 -1.84 25.83
CA GLU A 260 -9.89 -1.41 24.45
C GLU A 260 -10.50 -0.01 24.38
N LEU A 261 -10.09 0.77 23.37
CA LEU A 261 -10.61 2.11 23.20
C LEU A 261 -12.07 2.02 22.71
N PRO A 262 -13.02 2.75 23.31
CA PRO A 262 -14.45 2.63 22.97
C PRO A 262 -14.80 3.21 21.57
N PHE A 263 -13.85 3.85 20.90
CA PHE A 263 -14.04 4.43 19.58
C PHE A 263 -12.73 4.43 18.78
N PRO A 264 -12.78 4.45 17.45
CA PRO A 264 -11.59 4.60 16.60
C PRO A 264 -11.03 6.03 16.69
N LEU A 265 -9.87 6.19 17.35
CA LEU A 265 -9.19 7.50 17.48
C LEU A 265 -8.88 8.15 16.13
N GLU A 266 -8.46 7.34 15.16
CA GLU A 266 -8.12 7.82 13.83
C GLU A 266 -9.33 8.44 13.14
N GLU A 267 -10.51 7.82 13.22
CA GLU A 267 -11.77 8.37 12.70
C GLU A 267 -12.18 9.68 13.37
N LEU A 268 -11.98 9.81 14.69
CA LEU A 268 -12.24 11.06 15.43
C LEU A 268 -11.33 12.21 14.93
N LEU A 269 -10.07 11.90 14.62
CA LEU A 269 -9.05 12.88 14.22
C LEU A 269 -8.74 12.82 12.72
N THR A 270 -9.63 12.25 11.91
CA THR A 270 -9.45 12.26 10.45
C THR A 270 -9.57 13.69 9.92
N LYS A 271 -8.97 13.90 8.75
CA LYS A 271 -9.15 15.13 7.97
C LYS A 271 -10.52 15.19 7.30
N ASP A 272 -11.16 14.04 7.03
CA ASP A 272 -12.41 13.95 6.28
C ASP A 272 -13.63 14.40 7.08
N TYR A 273 -13.59 14.21 8.41
CA TYR A 273 -14.64 14.65 9.31
C TYR A 273 -14.16 15.80 10.20
N ASP A 274 -14.94 16.88 10.26
CA ASP A 274 -14.62 18.00 11.14
C ASP A 274 -14.79 17.58 12.60
N ASN A 275 -13.71 17.71 13.39
CA ASN A 275 -13.77 17.66 14.84
C ASN A 275 -13.76 19.07 15.43
N SER A 276 -14.41 19.24 16.57
CA SER A 276 -14.55 20.49 17.31
C SER A 276 -13.70 20.54 18.59
N CYS A 277 -12.70 19.67 18.73
CA CYS A 277 -11.77 19.63 19.87
C CYS A 277 -11.16 21.01 20.21
N ILE A 278 -11.02 21.30 21.51
CA ILE A 278 -10.29 22.49 22.01
C ILE A 278 -8.78 22.23 21.94
N ILE A 279 -8.12 22.72 20.89
CA ILE A 279 -6.71 22.40 20.58
C ILE A 279 -5.78 22.69 21.76
N GLU A 280 -5.82 23.90 22.33
CA GLU A 280 -4.89 24.32 23.40
C GLU A 280 -4.96 23.40 24.63
N GLU A 281 -6.17 22.96 24.98
CA GLU A 281 -6.40 22.08 26.12
C GLU A 281 -5.98 20.64 25.81
N CYS A 282 -6.39 20.14 24.65
CA CYS A 282 -6.03 18.81 24.17
C CYS A 282 -4.51 18.64 24.04
N VAL A 283 -3.80 19.63 23.53
CA VAL A 283 -2.33 19.62 23.40
C VAL A 283 -1.65 19.56 24.77
N SER A 284 -2.11 20.33 25.77
CA SER A 284 -1.57 20.27 27.13
C SER A 284 -1.67 18.85 27.69
N ILE A 285 -2.87 18.26 27.65
CA ILE A 285 -3.14 16.94 28.24
C ILE A 285 -2.41 15.83 27.48
N LEU A 286 -2.33 15.92 26.15
CA LEU A 286 -1.59 14.95 25.34
C LEU A 286 -0.08 15.02 25.61
N SER A 287 0.47 16.22 25.80
CA SER A 287 1.88 16.41 26.14
C SER A 287 2.22 15.88 27.53
N GLU A 288 1.35 16.12 28.53
CA GLU A 288 1.51 15.62 29.90
C GLU A 288 1.51 14.07 29.97
N ASN A 289 0.74 13.42 29.10
CA ASN A 289 0.64 11.97 29.02
C ASN A 289 1.62 11.31 28.03
N SER A 290 2.50 12.09 27.37
CA SER A 290 3.40 11.63 26.31
C SER A 290 2.68 10.91 25.14
N LEU A 291 1.51 11.40 24.74
CA LEU A 291 0.68 10.86 23.65
C LEU A 291 0.89 11.66 22.35
N TYR A 292 2.11 11.60 21.83
CA TYR A 292 2.55 12.42 20.70
C TYR A 292 1.94 12.01 19.36
N TYR A 293 1.57 10.73 19.16
CA TYR A 293 0.88 10.28 17.95
C TYR A 293 -0.50 10.95 17.81
N ALA A 294 -1.31 10.89 18.87
CA ALA A 294 -2.62 11.54 18.92
C ALA A 294 -2.49 13.07 18.79
N MET A 295 -1.42 13.66 19.33
CA MET A 295 -1.14 15.09 19.16
C MET A 295 -0.83 15.47 17.71
N ALA A 296 -0.04 14.66 17.01
CA ALA A 296 0.21 14.85 15.58
C ALA A 296 -1.09 14.71 14.76
N LEU A 297 -1.90 13.68 15.04
CA LEU A 297 -3.22 13.50 14.40
C LEU A 297 -4.15 14.70 14.63
N LEU A 298 -4.20 15.24 15.86
CA LEU A 298 -5.02 16.40 16.17
C LEU A 298 -4.64 17.62 15.33
N TYR A 299 -3.34 17.92 15.24
CA TYR A 299 -2.87 19.00 14.38
C TYR A 299 -3.13 18.73 12.90
N TYR A 300 -2.95 17.48 12.46
CA TYR A 300 -3.23 17.10 11.08
C TYR A 300 -4.71 17.26 10.71
N SER A 301 -5.62 16.91 11.60
CA SER A 301 -7.08 17.08 11.40
C SER A 301 -7.46 18.54 11.13
N ARG A 302 -6.69 19.51 11.64
CA ARG A 302 -6.91 20.95 11.47
C ARG A 302 -6.14 21.58 10.30
N SER A 303 -5.40 20.76 9.54
CA SER A 303 -4.62 21.21 8.38
C SER A 303 -5.45 21.91 7.30
N LYS A 304 -6.76 21.61 7.20
CA LYS A 304 -7.70 22.29 6.28
C LYS A 304 -7.89 23.77 6.62
N ALA A 305 -7.83 24.13 7.89
CA ALA A 305 -8.11 25.49 8.36
C ALA A 305 -6.86 26.37 8.34
N ASP A 306 -5.71 25.82 8.76
CA ASP A 306 -4.44 26.54 8.78
C ASP A 306 -3.25 25.60 8.49
N THR A 307 -2.43 26.02 7.53
CA THR A 307 -1.16 25.38 7.16
C THR A 307 -0.14 25.30 8.30
N SER A 308 -0.22 26.19 9.30
CA SER A 308 0.68 26.17 10.46
C SER A 308 0.56 24.88 11.27
N TYR A 309 -0.64 24.30 11.36
CA TYR A 309 -0.89 23.03 12.05
C TYR A 309 -0.25 21.85 11.33
N THR A 310 -0.19 21.85 10.00
CA THR A 310 0.55 20.85 9.23
C THR A 310 2.02 20.83 9.61
N ARG A 311 2.65 22.02 9.73
CA ARG A 311 4.04 22.16 10.16
C ARG A 311 4.25 21.65 11.59
N ASN A 312 3.34 21.98 12.50
CA ASN A 312 3.39 21.49 13.89
C ASN A 312 3.29 19.97 13.95
N SER A 313 2.36 19.36 13.20
CA SER A 313 2.24 17.91 13.10
C SER A 313 3.53 17.26 12.58
N LEU A 314 4.14 17.81 11.53
CA LEU A 314 5.39 17.30 10.96
C LEU A 314 6.57 17.42 11.93
N ASN A 315 6.68 18.54 12.66
CA ASN A 315 7.70 18.71 13.69
C ASN A 315 7.58 17.65 14.79
N ILE A 316 6.36 17.34 15.24
CA ILE A 316 6.13 16.30 16.26
C ILE A 316 6.57 14.93 15.72
N LEU A 317 6.20 14.59 14.48
CA LEU A 317 6.57 13.32 13.86
C LEU A 317 8.08 13.21 13.59
N GLU A 318 8.75 14.34 13.34
CA GLU A 318 10.20 14.40 13.25
C GLU A 318 10.84 14.08 14.61
N GLU A 319 10.39 14.73 15.69
CA GLU A 319 10.92 14.49 17.04
C GLU A 319 10.65 13.06 17.54
N ILE A 320 9.50 12.46 17.17
CA ILE A 320 9.19 11.04 17.42
C ILE A 320 10.21 10.14 16.73
N GLY A 321 10.41 10.30 15.42
CA GLY A 321 11.30 9.38 14.70
C GLY A 321 12.79 9.67 14.93
N ASN A 322 13.16 10.84 15.45
CA ASN A 322 14.48 11.11 16.04
C ASN A 322 14.67 10.44 17.43
N LYS A 323 13.66 9.73 17.94
CA LYS A 323 13.62 9.08 19.25
C LYS A 323 13.81 10.02 20.44
N LYS A 324 13.60 11.33 20.24
CA LYS A 324 13.59 12.30 21.33
C LYS A 324 12.31 12.19 22.14
N TRP A 325 11.20 11.97 21.44
CA TRP A 325 9.88 11.74 22.03
C TRP A 325 9.45 10.31 21.76
N THR A 326 8.91 9.64 22.79
CA THR A 326 8.36 8.30 22.69
C THR A 326 6.88 8.34 23.02
N ASP A 327 6.07 7.70 22.19
CA ASP A 327 4.63 7.66 22.40
C ASP A 327 4.29 6.63 23.49
N ALA A 328 3.51 7.05 24.49
CA ALA A 328 3.16 6.20 25.63
C ALA A 328 2.19 5.07 25.24
N ALA A 329 1.35 5.25 24.22
CA ALA A 329 0.43 4.23 23.75
C ALA A 329 1.14 3.20 22.87
N ASN A 330 2.08 3.64 22.02
CA ASN A 330 2.91 2.77 21.19
C ASN A 330 4.40 3.20 21.18
N PRO A 331 5.24 2.62 22.05
CA PRO A 331 6.66 2.98 22.15
C PRO A 331 7.49 2.71 20.90
N ASN A 332 7.03 1.83 20.00
CA ASN A 332 7.74 1.46 18.77
C ASN A 332 7.31 2.29 17.55
N TYR A 333 6.37 3.23 17.73
CA TYR A 333 5.90 4.08 16.65
C TYR A 333 6.99 5.06 16.19
N ASP A 334 7.25 5.10 14.89
CA ASP A 334 8.34 5.89 14.28
C ASP A 334 7.85 7.15 13.52
N GLY A 335 6.54 7.36 13.44
CA GLY A 335 5.94 8.51 12.76
C GLY A 335 6.00 8.47 11.24
N VAL A 336 6.62 7.45 10.63
CA VAL A 336 6.90 7.44 9.18
C VAL A 336 5.61 7.37 8.37
N ALA A 337 4.69 6.46 8.72
CA ALA A 337 3.46 6.24 7.98
C ALA A 337 2.58 7.51 7.88
N LEU A 338 2.35 8.18 9.02
CA LEU A 338 1.58 9.42 9.05
C LEU A 338 2.32 10.54 8.31
N MET A 339 3.64 10.67 8.50
CA MET A 339 4.44 11.70 7.81
C MET A 339 4.37 11.55 6.28
N VAL A 340 4.44 10.31 5.76
CA VAL A 340 4.27 10.05 4.31
C VAL A 340 2.87 10.47 3.85
N THR A 341 1.81 10.16 4.61
CA THR A 341 0.44 10.57 4.26
C THR A 341 0.31 12.09 4.19
N ILE A 342 0.80 12.82 5.21
CA ILE A 342 0.78 14.28 5.23
C ILE A 342 1.56 14.86 4.03
N LEU A 343 2.80 14.43 3.82
CA LEU A 343 3.66 14.95 2.75
C LEU A 343 3.16 14.60 1.34
N SER A 344 2.41 13.51 1.19
CA SER A 344 1.77 13.14 -0.08
C SER A 344 0.62 14.08 -0.47
N GLU A 345 -0.06 14.64 0.54
CA GLU A 345 -1.19 15.57 0.34
C GLU A 345 -0.76 17.04 0.24
N MET A 346 0.44 17.39 0.71
CA MET A 346 0.95 18.77 0.68
C MET A 346 1.15 19.31 -0.74
N GLU A 347 0.92 20.61 -0.91
CA GLU A 347 1.30 21.34 -2.11
C GLU A 347 2.82 21.54 -2.21
N LEU A 348 3.28 21.97 -3.38
CA LEU A 348 4.67 22.33 -3.63
C LEU A 348 5.08 23.54 -2.78
N CYS A 349 5.75 23.27 -1.66
CA CYS A 349 6.28 24.31 -0.75
C CYS A 349 7.68 23.93 -0.24
N SER A 350 8.41 24.89 0.33
CA SER A 350 9.74 24.66 0.90
C SER A 350 9.75 23.59 2.00
N ASP A 351 8.67 23.54 2.78
CA ASP A 351 8.53 22.62 3.91
C ASP A 351 8.46 21.17 3.42
N LEU A 352 7.71 20.88 2.35
CA LEU A 352 7.63 19.56 1.73
C LEU A 352 9.02 18.97 1.46
N TRP A 353 9.87 19.73 0.78
CA TRP A 353 11.23 19.29 0.44
C TRP A 353 12.11 19.10 1.67
N SER A 354 12.00 20.00 2.66
CA SER A 354 12.79 19.90 3.89
C SER A 354 12.44 18.66 4.73
N PHE A 355 11.14 18.36 4.89
CA PHE A 355 10.69 17.19 5.65
C PHE A 355 10.87 15.90 4.86
N ALA A 356 10.67 15.92 3.54
CA ALA A 356 10.97 14.78 2.66
C ALA A 356 12.46 14.41 2.72
N GLU A 357 13.37 15.39 2.71
CA GLU A 357 14.81 15.15 2.80
C GLU A 357 15.16 14.40 4.10
N LYS A 358 14.65 14.91 5.23
CA LYS A 358 14.88 14.29 6.54
C LYS A 358 14.30 12.88 6.61
N LEU A 359 13.10 12.67 6.09
CA LEU A 359 12.45 11.35 6.08
C LEU A 359 13.18 10.36 5.19
N LEU A 360 13.60 10.77 3.99
CA LEU A 360 14.33 9.92 3.04
C LEU A 360 15.66 9.45 3.63
N ARG A 361 16.39 10.34 4.31
CA ARG A 361 17.64 9.97 5.02
C ARG A 361 17.40 8.95 6.14
N ARG A 362 16.25 9.00 6.79
CA ARG A 362 15.89 8.09 7.90
C ARG A 362 15.35 6.75 7.40
N SER A 363 14.43 6.79 6.44
CA SER A 363 13.66 5.64 5.95
C SER A 363 13.51 5.74 4.42
N PRO A 364 14.52 5.30 3.64
CA PRO A 364 14.57 5.53 2.19
C PRO A 364 13.38 4.94 1.42
N ALA A 365 13.03 3.68 1.69
CA ALA A 365 11.97 2.97 0.98
C ALA A 365 10.57 3.55 1.26
N GLU A 366 10.28 3.87 2.52
CA GLU A 366 8.99 4.47 2.91
C GLU A 366 8.89 5.93 2.49
N GLY A 367 9.98 6.71 2.61
CA GLY A 367 10.03 8.10 2.14
C GLY A 367 9.81 8.21 0.64
N MET A 368 10.25 7.24 -0.16
CA MET A 368 10.02 7.25 -1.61
C MET A 368 8.53 7.21 -1.97
N LYS A 369 7.68 6.65 -1.10
CA LYS A 369 6.22 6.63 -1.27
C LYS A 369 5.60 8.03 -1.30
N ILE A 370 6.30 9.07 -0.85
CA ILE A 370 5.86 10.46 -1.00
C ILE A 370 5.72 10.84 -2.48
N PHE A 371 6.64 10.34 -3.32
CA PHE A 371 6.70 10.67 -4.75
C PHE A 371 6.09 9.59 -5.64
N THR A 372 5.95 8.35 -5.15
CA THR A 372 5.48 7.19 -5.94
C THR A 372 4.06 6.75 -5.61
N LYS A 373 3.33 7.45 -4.73
CA LYS A 373 1.91 7.14 -4.50
C LYS A 373 1.09 7.57 -5.73
N PRO A 374 0.22 6.69 -6.26
CA PRO A 374 -0.41 6.86 -7.58
C PRO A 374 -1.41 8.03 -7.70
N MET A 375 -1.70 8.75 -6.61
CA MET A 375 -2.69 9.83 -6.59
C MET A 375 -2.27 10.90 -5.57
N ARG A 376 -1.21 11.67 -5.85
CA ARG A 376 -1.06 12.99 -5.20
C ARG A 376 -2.18 13.89 -5.72
N ILE A 377 -2.74 14.73 -4.84
CA ILE A 377 -3.78 15.72 -5.22
C ILE A 377 -3.27 16.65 -6.34
N LYS A 378 -1.96 16.97 -6.34
CA LYS A 378 -1.25 17.67 -7.41
C LYS A 378 0.03 16.91 -7.75
N ARG A 379 0.20 16.55 -9.03
CA ARG A 379 1.42 15.89 -9.55
C ARG A 379 2.60 16.85 -9.41
N ILE A 380 3.68 16.39 -8.79
CA ILE A 380 4.95 17.11 -8.77
C ILE A 380 5.65 16.85 -10.11
N PRO A 381 6.24 17.85 -10.78
CA PRO A 381 7.02 17.61 -11.98
C PRO A 381 8.17 16.62 -11.71
N ASP A 382 8.26 15.58 -12.53
CA ASP A 382 9.24 14.49 -12.34
C ASP A 382 10.70 15.02 -12.35
N ASN A 383 10.97 16.08 -13.11
CA ASN A 383 12.28 16.74 -13.14
C ASN A 383 12.66 17.39 -11.80
N ASP A 384 11.71 18.03 -11.11
CA ASP A 384 11.97 18.70 -9.83
C ASP A 384 12.30 17.66 -8.74
N VAL A 385 11.61 16.50 -8.77
CA VAL A 385 11.93 15.38 -7.88
C VAL A 385 13.32 14.84 -8.21
N LEU A 386 13.65 14.64 -9.48
CA LEU A 386 14.96 14.15 -9.89
C LEU A 386 16.09 15.11 -9.50
N GLU A 387 15.90 16.43 -9.65
CA GLU A 387 16.85 17.46 -9.21
C GLU A 387 17.02 17.41 -7.69
N PHE A 388 15.92 17.36 -6.94
CA PHE A 388 15.96 17.22 -5.48
C PHE A 388 16.71 15.97 -5.01
N LEU A 389 16.43 14.80 -5.61
CA LEU A 389 17.11 13.54 -5.28
C LEU A 389 18.60 13.61 -5.63
N LYS A 390 18.96 14.21 -6.78
CA LYS A 390 20.35 14.33 -7.25
C LYS A 390 21.17 15.37 -6.50
N GLU A 391 20.59 16.46 -6.04
CA GLU A 391 21.32 17.54 -5.37
C GLU A 391 21.41 17.35 -3.86
N ARG A 392 20.31 16.95 -3.22
CA ARG A 392 20.21 16.94 -1.75
C ARG A 392 20.47 15.57 -1.15
N LEU A 393 20.23 14.48 -1.87
CA LEU A 393 20.30 13.11 -1.34
C LEU A 393 21.46 12.27 -1.91
N GLN A 394 22.48 12.89 -2.51
CA GLN A 394 23.71 12.19 -2.88
C GLN A 394 24.33 11.47 -1.67
N PRO A 395 24.99 10.32 -1.90
CA PRO A 395 25.70 9.59 -0.85
C PRO A 395 26.69 10.52 -0.14
N SER A 396 26.87 10.30 1.16
CA SER A 396 27.57 11.23 2.05
C SER A 396 28.90 11.70 1.47
N LYS A 397 29.25 12.96 1.75
CA LYS A 397 30.55 13.56 1.39
C LYS A 397 31.74 12.68 1.79
N ASP A 398 31.58 11.78 2.75
CA ASP A 398 32.58 10.81 3.21
C ASP A 398 32.98 9.79 2.12
N VAL A 399 32.05 9.31 1.28
CA VAL A 399 32.37 8.40 0.17
C VAL A 399 33.10 9.16 -0.94
N SER A 400 32.70 10.41 -1.22
CA SER A 400 33.39 11.28 -2.17
C SER A 400 34.78 11.73 -1.67
N ALA A 401 34.95 11.90 -0.35
CA ALA A 401 36.21 12.22 0.32
C ALA A 401 37.17 11.02 0.33
N LEU A 402 36.65 9.81 0.58
CA LEU A 402 37.38 8.55 0.40
C LEU A 402 37.84 8.37 -1.05
N MET A 403 36.97 8.67 -2.03
CA MET A 403 37.27 8.55 -3.45
C MET A 403 38.24 9.64 -3.96
N SER A 404 38.15 10.87 -3.46
CA SER A 404 39.13 11.93 -3.78
C SER A 404 40.49 11.67 -3.12
N GLY A 405 40.50 11.05 -1.93
CA GLY A 405 41.71 10.52 -1.28
C GLY A 405 42.34 9.35 -2.07
N LEU A 406 41.53 8.43 -2.59
CA LEU A 406 41.97 7.32 -3.44
C LEU A 406 42.41 7.78 -4.84
N ASN A 407 41.75 8.78 -5.43
CA ASN A 407 42.16 9.36 -6.72
C ASN A 407 43.49 10.13 -6.62
N ARG A 408 43.86 10.66 -5.44
CA ARG A 408 45.20 11.22 -5.19
C ARG A 408 46.30 10.14 -5.09
N LEU A 409 45.94 8.89 -4.79
CA LEU A 409 46.87 7.73 -4.80
C LEU A 409 47.06 7.13 -6.21
N LYS A 410 46.17 7.43 -7.17
CA LYS A 410 46.26 6.96 -8.57
C LYS A 410 47.44 7.55 -9.36
N SER A 411 48.11 8.59 -8.87
CA SER A 411 49.30 9.15 -9.53
C SER A 411 50.57 8.30 -9.31
N HIS A 412 50.54 7.34 -8.39
CA HIS A 412 51.68 6.46 -8.11
C HIS A 412 51.24 5.01 -7.86
N GLN A 413 50.74 4.32 -8.89
CA GLN A 413 50.94 2.87 -9.15
C GLN A 413 49.89 2.36 -10.15
N ALA A 414 50.29 2.20 -11.41
CA ALA A 414 49.55 1.41 -12.38
C ALA A 414 49.79 -0.08 -12.11
N SER A 415 49.03 -0.67 -11.18
CA SER A 415 48.94 -2.12 -11.03
C SER A 415 47.51 -2.58 -11.32
N SER A 416 47.37 -3.64 -12.13
CA SER A 416 46.11 -4.20 -12.66
C SER A 416 45.14 -4.77 -11.61
N THR A 417 45.36 -4.52 -10.33
CA THR A 417 44.57 -5.06 -9.21
C THR A 417 44.12 -3.93 -8.29
N ARG A 418 42.82 -3.62 -8.33
CA ARG A 418 42.18 -2.69 -7.38
C ARG A 418 42.36 -3.17 -5.95
N SER A 419 42.57 -2.25 -5.02
CA SER A 419 42.78 -2.57 -3.61
C SER A 419 41.50 -3.09 -2.95
N ASN A 420 41.60 -3.88 -1.87
CA ASN A 420 40.43 -4.37 -1.12
C ASN A 420 39.54 -3.23 -0.59
N VAL A 421 40.14 -2.07 -0.29
CA VAL A 421 39.43 -0.88 0.17
C VAL A 421 38.56 -0.30 -0.95
N GLU A 422 39.07 -0.25 -2.18
CA GLU A 422 38.30 0.18 -3.37
C GLU A 422 37.13 -0.77 -3.66
N ILE A 423 37.36 -2.09 -3.58
CA ILE A 423 36.30 -3.09 -3.79
C ILE A 423 35.19 -2.95 -2.74
N GLN A 424 35.55 -2.67 -1.49
CA GLN A 424 34.58 -2.50 -0.40
C GLN A 424 33.80 -1.19 -0.52
N ALA A 425 34.45 -0.10 -0.93
CA ALA A 425 33.78 1.18 -1.21
C ALA A 425 32.78 1.06 -2.38
N MET A 426 33.19 0.43 -3.48
CA MET A 426 32.30 0.18 -4.62
C MET A 426 31.11 -0.72 -4.24
N TRP A 427 31.34 -1.71 -3.38
CA TRP A 427 30.26 -2.60 -2.93
C TRP A 427 29.25 -1.89 -2.02
N GLN A 428 29.72 -0.98 -1.16
CA GLN A 428 28.85 -0.12 -0.36
C GLN A 428 28.01 0.78 -1.25
N GLU A 429 28.61 1.39 -2.27
CA GLU A 429 27.90 2.27 -3.22
C GLU A 429 26.81 1.53 -4.02
N VAL A 430 27.05 0.29 -4.43
CA VAL A 430 26.03 -0.51 -5.15
C VAL A 430 24.93 -1.03 -4.23
N ASN A 431 25.23 -1.21 -2.94
CA ASN A 431 24.27 -1.73 -1.96
C ASN A 431 23.53 -0.62 -1.20
N GLU A 432 23.95 0.63 -1.34
CA GLU A 432 23.24 1.81 -0.84
C GLU A 432 21.92 1.99 -1.60
N PHE A 433 20.88 2.48 -0.91
CA PHE A 433 19.59 2.73 -1.52
C PHE A 433 19.73 3.90 -2.50
N ASP A 434 19.53 3.61 -3.78
CA ASP A 434 19.62 4.61 -4.84
C ASP A 434 18.24 5.21 -5.07
N TYR A 435 18.05 6.42 -4.55
CA TYR A 435 16.79 7.13 -4.63
C TYR A 435 16.38 7.40 -6.09
N VAL A 436 17.35 7.69 -6.96
CA VAL A 436 17.10 7.99 -8.38
C VAL A 436 16.66 6.72 -9.10
N GLU A 437 17.32 5.59 -8.82
CA GLU A 437 16.90 4.28 -9.34
C GLU A 437 15.47 3.95 -8.93
N ALA A 438 15.14 4.02 -7.64
CA ALA A 438 13.82 3.64 -7.14
C ALA A 438 12.69 4.51 -7.70
N PHE A 439 12.94 5.81 -7.87
CA PHE A 439 11.97 6.73 -8.46
C PHE A 439 11.78 6.50 -9.96
N LEU A 440 12.88 6.35 -10.71
CA LEU A 440 12.83 6.07 -12.15
C LEU A 440 12.21 4.69 -12.44
N GLU A 441 12.50 3.67 -11.63
CA GLU A 441 11.85 2.35 -11.72
C GLU A 441 10.33 2.49 -11.58
N HIS A 442 9.84 3.27 -10.62
CA HIS A 442 8.41 3.51 -10.44
C HIS A 442 7.78 4.19 -11.68
N ILE A 443 8.37 5.30 -12.12
CA ILE A 443 7.87 6.07 -13.27
C ILE A 443 7.84 5.22 -14.56
N VAL A 444 8.92 4.50 -14.85
CA VAL A 444 9.05 3.73 -16.09
C VAL A 444 8.21 2.45 -16.05
N MET A 445 8.23 1.72 -14.94
CA MET A 445 7.60 0.39 -14.85
C MET A 445 6.15 0.43 -14.42
N THR A 446 5.72 1.40 -13.62
CA THR A 446 4.35 1.45 -13.08
C THR A 446 3.50 2.56 -13.69
N GLU A 447 4.07 3.74 -13.98
CA GLU A 447 3.33 4.82 -14.66
C GLU A 447 3.45 4.75 -16.19
N HIS A 448 4.32 3.90 -16.74
CA HIS A 448 4.57 3.71 -18.17
C HIS A 448 4.81 5.02 -18.93
N THR A 449 5.66 5.90 -18.40
CA THR A 449 5.91 7.19 -19.05
C THR A 449 6.58 7.05 -20.40
N ILE A 450 6.24 7.97 -21.32
CA ILE A 450 6.72 8.00 -22.71
C ILE A 450 7.99 8.88 -22.83
N VAL A 451 8.43 9.52 -21.74
CA VAL A 451 9.51 10.53 -21.76
C VAL A 451 10.88 9.87 -21.96
N PRO A 452 11.57 10.09 -23.10
CA PRO A 452 12.82 9.40 -23.40
C PRO A 452 13.96 9.61 -22.41
N ALA A 453 14.04 10.81 -21.83
CA ALA A 453 15.08 11.16 -20.87
C ALA A 453 15.06 10.27 -19.62
N CYS A 454 13.87 9.89 -19.12
CA CYS A 454 13.73 9.03 -17.95
C CYS A 454 14.19 7.59 -18.23
N HIS A 455 13.88 7.06 -19.42
CA HIS A 455 14.34 5.74 -19.86
C HIS A 455 15.86 5.71 -20.05
N ASP A 456 16.42 6.76 -20.66
CA ASP A 456 17.86 6.92 -20.83
C ASP A 456 18.58 6.98 -19.47
N GLU A 457 18.09 7.79 -18.53
CA GLU A 457 18.66 7.91 -17.19
C GLU A 457 18.59 6.61 -16.40
N LEU A 458 17.47 5.88 -16.45
CA LEU A 458 17.35 4.58 -15.76
C LEU A 458 18.32 3.56 -16.36
N ALA A 459 18.40 3.49 -17.70
CA ALA A 459 19.35 2.63 -18.38
C ALA A 459 20.81 2.97 -18.00
N PHE A 460 21.14 4.25 -17.87
CA PHE A 460 22.46 4.68 -17.43
C PHE A 460 22.79 4.26 -15.99
N VAL A 461 21.83 4.39 -15.06
CA VAL A 461 22.01 3.96 -13.67
C VAL A 461 22.27 2.45 -13.61
N TYR A 462 21.46 1.66 -14.32
CA TYR A 462 21.65 0.21 -14.41
C TYR A 462 23.00 -0.16 -15.04
N MET A 463 23.38 0.44 -16.16
CA MET A 463 24.67 0.19 -16.81
C MET A 463 25.84 0.52 -15.88
N SER A 464 25.79 1.65 -15.18
CA SER A 464 26.84 2.02 -14.22
C SER A 464 26.97 1.00 -13.09
N LYS A 465 25.85 0.55 -12.51
CA LYS A 465 25.84 -0.48 -11.45
C LYS A 465 26.31 -1.83 -11.95
N ILE A 466 25.89 -2.25 -13.13
CA ILE A 466 26.35 -3.49 -13.76
C ILE A 466 27.87 -3.44 -13.93
N GLN A 467 28.42 -2.33 -14.43
CA GLN A 467 29.86 -2.19 -14.60
C GLN A 467 30.60 -2.27 -13.26
N LYS A 468 30.13 -1.55 -12.23
CA LYS A 468 30.72 -1.61 -10.88
C LYS A 468 30.69 -3.03 -10.30
N LEU A 469 29.59 -3.75 -10.49
CA LEU A 469 29.47 -5.14 -10.04
C LEU A 469 30.38 -6.11 -10.81
N VAL A 470 30.49 -5.95 -12.14
CA VAL A 470 31.40 -6.74 -12.98
C VAL A 470 32.85 -6.51 -12.56
N ASP A 471 33.24 -5.26 -12.31
CA ASP A 471 34.55 -4.88 -11.82
C ASP A 471 34.87 -5.47 -10.44
N ILE A 472 33.90 -5.47 -9.51
CA ILE A 472 34.04 -6.08 -8.17
C ILE A 472 34.30 -7.58 -8.31
N VAL A 473 33.51 -8.28 -9.14
CA VAL A 473 33.65 -9.72 -9.35
C VAL A 473 35.00 -10.03 -10.02
N GLY A 474 35.36 -9.28 -11.06
CA GLY A 474 36.62 -9.44 -11.79
C GLY A 474 37.86 -9.21 -10.93
N SER A 475 37.89 -8.13 -10.15
CA SER A 475 39.01 -7.76 -9.26
C SER A 475 39.20 -8.76 -8.11
N LYS A 476 38.10 -9.30 -7.56
CA LYS A 476 38.21 -10.35 -6.54
C LYS A 476 38.69 -11.67 -7.15
N LEU A 477 38.19 -12.06 -8.32
CA LEU A 477 38.65 -13.27 -9.02
C LEU A 477 40.16 -13.20 -9.34
N SER A 478 40.66 -12.06 -9.82
CA SER A 478 42.09 -11.89 -10.14
C SER A 478 42.98 -11.95 -8.88
N MET A 479 42.55 -11.37 -7.76
CA MET A 479 43.22 -11.55 -6.46
C MET A 479 43.26 -13.02 -6.01
N PHE A 480 42.19 -13.80 -6.23
CA PHE A 480 42.16 -15.22 -5.87
C PHE A 480 43.09 -16.07 -6.74
N ILE A 481 43.13 -15.77 -8.04
CA ILE A 481 44.04 -16.44 -8.98
C ILE A 481 45.51 -16.16 -8.61
N SER A 482 45.83 -14.94 -8.14
CA SER A 482 47.15 -14.58 -7.63
C SER A 482 47.52 -15.29 -6.31
N LYS A 483 46.56 -15.44 -5.38
CA LYS A 483 46.78 -16.08 -4.06
C LYS A 483 46.85 -17.62 -4.08
N LYS A 484 46.57 -18.29 -5.21
CA LYS A 484 46.73 -19.75 -5.39
C LYS A 484 48.14 -20.30 -5.11
N LYS A 485 49.15 -19.44 -4.89
CA LYS A 485 50.53 -19.82 -4.53
C LYS A 485 50.78 -20.14 -3.04
N LYS A 486 49.84 -19.98 -2.10
CA LYS A 486 50.03 -20.38 -0.68
C LYS A 486 48.91 -21.32 -0.19
N LYS A 487 49.28 -22.50 0.31
CA LYS A 487 48.46 -23.73 0.31
C LYS A 487 47.59 -24.02 1.55
N ILE A 488 47.48 -23.14 2.56
CA ILE A 488 47.01 -23.57 3.91
C ILE A 488 45.73 -22.87 4.42
N ILE A 489 44.92 -22.23 3.57
CA ILE A 489 43.56 -21.75 3.99
C ILE A 489 42.56 -22.01 2.86
N TYR A 490 42.34 -23.28 2.50
CA TYR A 490 41.73 -23.65 1.21
C TYR A 490 40.22 -23.97 1.26
N ILE A 491 39.61 -24.22 2.42
CA ILE A 491 38.19 -24.64 2.49
C ILE A 491 37.28 -23.46 2.92
N TYR A 492 37.59 -22.79 4.03
CA TYR A 492 36.80 -21.64 4.52
C TYR A 492 36.81 -20.45 3.53
N VAL A 493 37.96 -20.19 2.90
CA VAL A 493 38.08 -19.15 1.87
C VAL A 493 37.30 -19.54 0.63
N TYR A 494 37.27 -20.81 0.23
CA TYR A 494 36.58 -21.25 -0.98
C TYR A 494 35.06 -21.19 -0.83
N VAL A 495 34.52 -21.57 0.33
CA VAL A 495 33.08 -21.44 0.63
C VAL A 495 32.66 -19.97 0.70
N TYR A 496 33.42 -19.12 1.40
CA TYR A 496 33.14 -17.68 1.48
C TYR A 496 33.21 -17.01 0.09
N VAL A 497 34.20 -17.37 -0.72
CA VAL A 497 34.35 -16.87 -2.09
C VAL A 497 33.25 -17.38 -3.00
N TYR A 498 32.84 -18.63 -2.87
CA TYR A 498 31.75 -19.19 -3.65
C TYR A 498 30.43 -18.50 -3.33
N ILE A 499 30.08 -18.31 -2.05
CA ILE A 499 28.88 -17.59 -1.63
C ILE A 499 28.95 -16.10 -2.05
N TYR A 500 30.11 -15.45 -1.88
CA TYR A 500 30.30 -14.07 -2.26
C TYR A 500 30.20 -13.87 -3.79
N VAL A 501 30.90 -14.68 -4.58
CA VAL A 501 30.84 -14.64 -6.05
C VAL A 501 29.44 -14.98 -6.53
N TYR A 502 28.78 -15.98 -5.96
CA TYR A 502 27.41 -16.36 -6.32
C TYR A 502 26.39 -15.25 -6.03
N THR A 503 26.44 -14.62 -4.85
CA THR A 503 25.57 -13.48 -4.49
C THR A 503 25.80 -12.24 -5.35
N HIS A 504 27.02 -12.03 -5.83
CA HIS A 504 27.34 -10.87 -6.66
C HIS A 504 26.99 -11.10 -8.12
N ILE A 505 27.24 -12.31 -8.64
CA ILE A 505 26.79 -12.73 -9.97
C ILE A 505 25.27 -12.76 -10.05
N SER A 506 24.57 -13.19 -9.00
CA SER A 506 23.10 -13.16 -8.98
C SER A 506 22.55 -11.74 -9.03
N LYS A 507 23.15 -10.79 -8.29
CA LYS A 507 22.80 -9.35 -8.36
C LYS A 507 23.07 -8.75 -9.74
N VAL A 508 24.21 -9.06 -10.36
CA VAL A 508 24.51 -8.66 -11.75
C VAL A 508 23.42 -9.18 -12.69
N ARG A 509 23.09 -10.48 -12.59
CA ARG A 509 22.10 -11.11 -13.44
C ARG A 509 20.71 -10.49 -13.27
N LEU A 510 20.31 -10.20 -12.03
CA LEU A 510 19.05 -9.52 -11.74
C LEU A 510 18.97 -8.14 -12.39
N LYS A 511 20.01 -7.30 -12.24
CA LYS A 511 20.02 -5.95 -12.83
C LYS A 511 20.14 -5.99 -14.36
N LYS A 512 20.87 -6.95 -14.93
CA LYS A 512 20.88 -7.20 -16.39
C LYS A 512 19.51 -7.62 -16.91
N ASN A 513 18.82 -8.52 -16.21
CA ASN A 513 17.49 -8.95 -16.59
C ASN A 513 16.49 -7.79 -16.48
N MET A 514 16.57 -6.95 -15.44
CA MET A 514 15.74 -5.76 -15.30
C MET A 514 15.98 -4.77 -16.45
N LEU A 515 17.24 -4.48 -16.78
CA LEU A 515 17.58 -3.63 -17.93
C LEU A 515 17.04 -4.20 -19.25
N ASN A 516 17.19 -5.50 -19.48
CA ASN A 516 16.75 -6.12 -20.73
C ASN A 516 15.22 -6.18 -20.84
N VAL A 517 14.53 -6.71 -19.82
CA VAL A 517 13.08 -6.93 -19.86
C VAL A 517 12.30 -5.62 -19.75
N CYS A 518 12.71 -4.72 -18.84
CA CYS A 518 11.94 -3.53 -18.51
C CYS A 518 12.28 -2.30 -19.36
N LEU A 519 13.44 -2.28 -20.02
CA LEU A 519 13.82 -1.17 -20.92
C LEU A 519 13.98 -1.68 -22.35
N PHE A 520 14.91 -2.60 -22.61
CA PHE A 520 15.20 -2.96 -24.01
C PHE A 520 14.07 -3.74 -24.71
N GLU A 521 13.32 -4.58 -24.01
CA GLU A 521 12.23 -5.36 -24.62
C GLU A 521 10.89 -4.63 -24.59
N SER A 522 10.58 -3.91 -23.52
CA SER A 522 9.25 -3.34 -23.28
C SER A 522 9.12 -1.84 -23.57
N SER A 523 10.21 -1.05 -23.57
CA SER A 523 10.13 0.38 -23.89
C SER A 523 10.70 0.71 -25.26
N GLU A 524 9.95 1.49 -26.05
CA GLU A 524 10.39 1.98 -27.37
C GLU A 524 11.02 3.37 -27.29
N TRP A 525 11.08 3.95 -26.10
CA TRP A 525 11.24 5.39 -25.90
C TRP A 525 12.64 5.81 -25.48
N TYR A 526 13.64 4.93 -25.47
CA TYR A 526 15.04 5.31 -25.16
C TYR A 526 15.83 5.68 -26.43
N ALA A 527 16.94 6.42 -26.28
CA ALA A 527 17.84 6.80 -27.35
C ALA A 527 19.00 5.78 -27.49
N PRO A 528 18.88 4.75 -28.36
CA PRO A 528 19.85 3.66 -28.43
C PRO A 528 21.28 4.11 -28.80
N GLU A 529 21.43 5.20 -29.56
CA GLU A 529 22.75 5.70 -29.96
C GLU A 529 23.52 6.32 -28.78
N LYS A 530 22.85 7.12 -27.94
CA LYS A 530 23.46 7.70 -26.72
C LYS A 530 23.82 6.63 -25.70
N LEU A 531 22.94 5.64 -25.53
CA LEU A 531 23.20 4.49 -24.67
C LEU A 531 24.40 3.67 -25.17
N LEU A 532 24.56 3.53 -26.49
CA LEU A 532 25.66 2.77 -27.08
C LEU A 532 27.02 3.45 -26.84
N GLU A 533 27.10 4.78 -26.98
CA GLU A 533 28.34 5.53 -26.67
C GLU A 533 28.77 5.31 -25.22
N LYS A 534 27.83 5.36 -24.29
CA LYS A 534 28.11 5.11 -22.87
C LYS A 534 28.39 3.64 -22.54
N ALA A 535 27.75 2.70 -23.22
CA ALA A 535 28.06 1.28 -23.09
C ALA A 535 29.49 0.97 -23.59
N LYS A 536 29.96 1.69 -24.63
CA LYS A 536 31.35 1.61 -25.11
C LYS A 536 32.34 2.16 -24.08
N THR A 537 32.05 3.28 -23.44
CA THR A 537 32.94 3.83 -22.38
C THR A 537 32.98 2.94 -21.14
N LEU A 538 31.89 2.20 -20.86
CA LEU A 538 31.81 1.26 -19.75
C LEU A 538 32.24 -0.18 -20.11
N GLU A 539 32.63 -0.48 -21.36
CA GLU A 539 33.04 -1.83 -21.82
C GLU A 539 31.98 -2.95 -21.64
N LEU A 540 30.69 -2.59 -21.65
CA LEU A 540 29.57 -3.52 -21.42
C LEU A 540 29.17 -4.30 -22.68
N SER A 541 29.79 -5.47 -22.89
CA SER A 541 29.67 -6.23 -24.15
C SER A 541 28.28 -6.81 -24.43
N GLU A 542 27.53 -7.28 -23.41
CA GLU A 542 26.19 -7.85 -23.64
C GLU A 542 25.16 -6.75 -23.94
N GLU A 543 25.27 -5.61 -23.26
CA GLU A 543 24.39 -4.46 -23.41
C GLU A 543 24.66 -3.73 -24.74
N MET A 544 25.92 -3.57 -25.15
CA MET A 544 26.29 -3.06 -26.49
C MET A 544 25.71 -3.94 -27.60
N MET A 545 25.71 -5.26 -27.40
CA MET A 545 25.16 -6.21 -28.35
C MET A 545 23.65 -6.01 -28.50
N GLU A 546 22.90 -5.92 -27.40
CA GLU A 546 21.44 -5.71 -27.42
C GLU A 546 21.04 -4.36 -28.04
N LEU A 547 21.76 -3.28 -27.72
CA LEU A 547 21.55 -1.97 -28.35
C LEU A 547 21.79 -1.99 -29.86
N ASN A 548 22.86 -2.67 -30.31
CA ASN A 548 23.14 -2.81 -31.75
C ASN A 548 22.09 -3.67 -32.47
N LYS A 549 21.48 -4.66 -31.80
CA LYS A 549 20.33 -5.40 -32.37
C LYS A 549 19.17 -4.45 -32.67
N LYS A 550 18.86 -3.56 -31.73
CA LYS A 550 17.76 -2.59 -31.84
C LYS A 550 18.02 -1.53 -32.92
N LEU A 551 19.27 -1.10 -33.07
CA LEU A 551 19.68 -0.19 -34.16
C LEU A 551 19.74 -0.85 -35.54
N GLY A 552 19.54 -2.16 -35.65
CA GLY A 552 19.71 -2.90 -36.91
C GLY A 552 21.17 -3.02 -37.38
N ARG A 553 22.15 -2.69 -36.53
CA ARG A 553 23.59 -2.83 -36.81
C ARG A 553 24.03 -4.27 -36.56
N HIS A 554 23.60 -5.17 -37.46
CA HIS A 554 23.80 -6.62 -37.32
C HIS A 554 25.28 -7.03 -37.36
N ASP A 555 26.10 -6.30 -38.09
CA ASP A 555 27.54 -6.54 -38.22
C ASP A 555 28.28 -6.28 -36.90
N GLU A 556 28.05 -5.14 -36.25
CA GLU A 556 28.63 -4.82 -34.94
C GLU A 556 28.15 -5.81 -33.86
N ALA A 557 26.85 -6.13 -33.84
CA ALA A 557 26.28 -7.09 -32.89
C ALA A 557 26.91 -8.49 -33.02
N LEU A 558 27.08 -8.99 -34.24
CA LEU A 558 27.73 -10.29 -34.50
C LEU A 558 29.23 -10.25 -34.18
N ARG A 559 29.89 -9.10 -34.40
CA ARG A 559 31.29 -8.91 -34.02
C ARG A 559 31.49 -9.02 -32.52
N ILE A 560 30.63 -8.39 -31.72
CA ILE A 560 30.66 -8.46 -30.26
C ILE A 560 30.41 -9.90 -29.78
N LEU A 561 29.42 -10.61 -30.35
CA LEU A 561 29.13 -12.01 -29.98
C LEU A 561 30.30 -12.96 -30.22
N LEU A 562 31.07 -12.75 -31.29
CA LEU A 562 32.20 -13.59 -31.66
C LEU A 562 33.52 -13.18 -30.99
N LYS A 563 33.78 -11.87 -30.84
CA LYS A 563 35.04 -11.33 -30.31
C LYS A 563 35.03 -11.25 -28.79
N ASP A 564 33.97 -10.67 -28.21
CA ASP A 564 33.95 -10.31 -26.79
C ASP A 564 33.25 -11.40 -25.96
N ILE A 565 32.10 -11.90 -26.43
CA ILE A 565 31.33 -12.97 -25.74
C ILE A 565 31.84 -14.38 -26.11
N ASN A 566 32.54 -14.51 -27.25
CA ASN A 566 33.12 -15.77 -27.76
C ASN A 566 32.11 -16.95 -27.84
N SER A 567 30.83 -16.67 -28.16
CA SER A 567 29.78 -17.69 -28.25
C SER A 567 29.19 -17.79 -29.66
N PHE A 568 29.66 -18.77 -30.42
CA PHE A 568 29.16 -19.06 -31.77
C PHE A 568 27.68 -19.48 -31.76
N HIS A 569 27.24 -20.20 -30.72
CA HIS A 569 25.85 -20.64 -30.58
C HIS A 569 24.88 -19.46 -30.50
N ARG A 570 25.16 -18.48 -29.64
CA ARG A 570 24.33 -17.27 -29.48
C ARG A 570 24.28 -16.43 -30.76
N ALA A 571 25.37 -16.41 -31.54
CA ALA A 571 25.39 -15.75 -32.85
C ALA A 571 24.45 -16.42 -33.86
N VAL A 572 24.34 -17.75 -33.84
CA VAL A 572 23.39 -18.50 -34.66
C VAL A 572 21.95 -18.23 -34.22
N GLU A 573 21.67 -18.26 -32.91
CA GLU A 573 20.35 -17.93 -32.35
C GLU A 573 19.91 -16.52 -32.77
N TYR A 574 20.82 -15.53 -32.75
CA TYR A 574 20.52 -14.17 -33.20
C TYR A 574 20.14 -14.09 -34.69
N CYS A 575 20.81 -14.86 -35.56
CA CYS A 575 20.45 -14.95 -36.98
C CYS A 575 19.03 -15.52 -37.16
N LEU A 576 18.63 -16.48 -36.31
CA LEU A 576 17.32 -17.12 -36.35
C LEU A 576 16.17 -16.22 -35.87
N LEU A 577 16.44 -15.08 -35.22
CA LEU A 577 15.37 -14.14 -34.84
C LEU A 577 14.68 -13.50 -36.06
N ALA A 578 15.39 -13.33 -37.19
CA ALA A 578 14.79 -12.80 -38.42
C ALA A 578 13.80 -13.83 -39.03
N PRO A 579 12.79 -13.44 -39.82
CA PRO A 579 11.83 -14.39 -40.40
C PRO A 579 12.48 -15.44 -41.32
N HIS A 580 11.95 -16.67 -41.33
CA HIS A 580 12.45 -17.75 -42.18
C HIS A 580 12.40 -17.39 -43.67
N ARG A 581 13.47 -17.70 -44.41
CA ARG A 581 13.69 -17.35 -45.82
C ARG A 581 13.67 -15.85 -46.15
N SER A 582 13.81 -14.98 -45.16
CA SER A 582 13.96 -13.54 -45.40
C SER A 582 15.36 -13.18 -45.90
N LYS A 583 15.46 -12.07 -46.64
CA LYS A 583 16.76 -11.51 -47.06
C LYS A 583 17.61 -11.14 -45.84
N ASP A 584 17.01 -10.53 -44.83
CA ASP A 584 17.66 -10.14 -43.58
C ASP A 584 18.29 -11.34 -42.85
N ARG A 585 17.57 -12.45 -42.69
CA ARG A 585 18.12 -13.69 -42.10
C ARG A 585 19.35 -14.18 -42.87
N SER A 586 19.29 -14.16 -44.20
CA SER A 586 20.43 -14.54 -45.05
C SER A 586 21.61 -13.59 -44.90
N ASP A 587 21.37 -12.28 -44.88
CA ASP A 587 22.42 -11.27 -44.75
C ASP A 587 23.12 -11.41 -43.38
N ARG A 588 22.38 -11.65 -42.29
CA ARG A 588 22.94 -11.94 -40.95
C ARG A 588 23.82 -13.21 -40.93
N PHE A 589 23.37 -14.30 -41.56
CA PHE A 589 24.18 -15.53 -41.63
C PHE A 589 25.45 -15.37 -42.47
N VAL A 590 25.35 -14.66 -43.60
CA VAL A 590 26.51 -14.34 -44.44
C VAL A 590 27.50 -13.47 -43.68
N GLU A 591 27.01 -12.52 -42.89
CA GLU A 591 27.82 -11.66 -42.04
C GLU A 591 28.53 -12.44 -40.92
N LEU A 592 27.82 -13.33 -40.24
CA LEU A 592 28.38 -14.23 -39.24
C LEU A 592 29.55 -15.05 -39.81
N ILE A 593 29.36 -15.61 -41.01
CA ILE A 593 30.40 -16.39 -41.71
C ILE A 593 31.60 -15.49 -42.07
N ARG A 594 31.34 -14.29 -42.60
CA ARG A 594 32.38 -13.32 -42.95
C ARG A 594 33.25 -12.94 -41.75
N ILE A 595 32.61 -12.58 -40.63
CA ILE A 595 33.31 -12.18 -39.40
C ILE A 595 34.07 -13.37 -38.81
N ALA A 596 33.47 -14.57 -38.80
CA ALA A 596 34.12 -15.77 -38.28
C ALA A 596 35.43 -16.08 -39.04
N PHE A 597 35.41 -16.04 -40.37
CA PHE A 597 36.62 -16.25 -41.18
C PHE A 597 37.65 -15.14 -41.00
N HIS A 598 37.23 -13.88 -40.94
CA HIS A 598 38.14 -12.76 -40.68
C HIS A 598 38.84 -12.90 -39.32
N MET A 599 38.13 -13.34 -38.28
CA MET A 599 38.68 -13.59 -36.95
C MET A 599 39.73 -14.72 -36.94
N GLU A 600 39.50 -15.80 -37.72
CA GLU A 600 40.47 -16.89 -37.84
C GLU A 600 41.73 -16.45 -38.58
N TRP A 601 41.60 -15.69 -39.66
CA TRP A 601 42.72 -15.11 -40.38
C TRP A 601 43.56 -14.19 -39.50
N THR A 602 42.91 -13.33 -38.71
CA THR A 602 43.61 -12.40 -37.81
C THR A 602 44.41 -13.14 -36.72
N LYS A 603 43.85 -14.21 -36.16
CA LYS A 603 44.54 -15.07 -35.17
C LYS A 603 45.75 -15.79 -35.77
N GLN A 604 45.65 -16.26 -37.02
CA GLN A 604 46.77 -16.90 -37.72
C GLN A 604 47.90 -15.91 -38.00
N GLN A 605 47.60 -14.68 -38.43
CA GLN A 605 48.63 -13.66 -38.67
C GLN A 605 49.36 -13.21 -37.40
N GLN A 606 48.66 -13.05 -36.27
CA GLN A 606 49.32 -12.72 -34.99
C GLN A 606 50.22 -13.86 -34.48
N GLN A 607 49.84 -15.12 -34.70
CA GLN A 607 50.69 -16.27 -34.35
C GLN A 607 51.96 -16.34 -35.20
N LEU A 608 51.90 -15.92 -36.47
CA LEU A 608 53.05 -15.88 -37.38
C LEU A 608 54.05 -14.76 -37.04
N GLN A 609 53.60 -13.65 -36.42
CA GLN A 609 54.48 -12.54 -36.01
C GLN A 609 55.20 -12.77 -34.67
N GLN A 610 54.72 -13.69 -33.83
CA GLN A 610 55.31 -14.00 -32.52
C GLN A 610 56.27 -15.20 -32.53
N GLN A 611 56.45 -15.86 -33.68
CA GLN A 611 57.44 -16.93 -33.83
C GLN A 611 58.73 -16.38 -34.46
N PRO A 612 59.92 -16.68 -33.92
CA PRO A 612 61.18 -16.34 -34.59
C PRO A 612 61.25 -17.05 -35.96
N PRO A 613 61.97 -16.49 -36.95
CA PRO A 613 62.03 -17.07 -38.29
C PRO A 613 62.54 -18.52 -38.22
N PRO A 614 61.94 -19.46 -38.96
CA PRO A 614 62.28 -20.87 -38.86
C PRO A 614 63.71 -21.11 -39.36
N THR A 615 64.53 -21.78 -38.55
CA THR A 615 65.90 -22.22 -38.87
C THR A 615 65.95 -23.30 -39.96
N ASN A 616 64.80 -23.71 -40.51
CA ASN A 616 64.72 -24.77 -41.50
C ASN A 616 63.65 -24.46 -42.57
N PRO A 617 64.01 -24.22 -43.84
CA PRO A 617 63.07 -23.83 -44.90
C PRO A 617 62.03 -24.90 -45.28
N PHE A 618 62.18 -26.13 -44.80
CA PHE A 618 61.33 -27.29 -45.16
C PHE A 618 60.55 -27.91 -43.99
N ALA A 619 60.53 -27.25 -42.83
CA ALA A 619 59.61 -27.66 -41.77
C ALA A 619 58.19 -27.23 -42.15
N ASN A 620 57.41 -28.16 -42.72
CA ASN A 620 55.98 -28.02 -42.96
C ASN A 620 55.27 -27.55 -41.68
N THR A 621 55.06 -26.24 -41.55
CA THR A 621 54.05 -25.67 -40.67
C THR A 621 52.71 -26.15 -41.19
N LYS A 622 52.21 -27.27 -40.63
CA LYS A 622 50.82 -27.68 -40.85
C LYS A 622 49.95 -26.48 -40.47
N PRO A 623 49.14 -25.92 -41.38
CA PRO A 623 48.21 -24.87 -41.01
C PRO A 623 47.28 -25.49 -39.97
N SER A 624 47.30 -24.94 -38.75
CA SER A 624 46.35 -25.30 -37.71
C SER A 624 44.96 -25.20 -38.31
N SER A 625 44.34 -26.36 -38.55
CA SER A 625 43.04 -26.51 -39.16
C SER A 625 42.03 -25.59 -38.48
N LEU A 626 41.44 -24.71 -39.27
CA LEU A 626 40.43 -23.71 -38.89
C LEU A 626 39.41 -24.31 -37.92
N GLN A 627 39.47 -23.94 -36.63
CA GLN A 627 38.65 -24.56 -35.57
C GLN A 627 37.15 -24.24 -35.73
N LEU A 628 36.79 -23.16 -36.46
CA LEU A 628 35.41 -22.77 -36.74
C LEU A 628 34.90 -23.34 -38.08
N LEU A 629 35.76 -23.84 -38.97
CA LEU A 629 35.32 -24.45 -40.23
C LEU A 629 34.31 -25.58 -40.03
N PRO A 630 34.52 -26.55 -39.12
CA PRO A 630 33.54 -27.59 -38.85
C PRO A 630 32.19 -27.01 -38.40
N LYS A 631 32.21 -25.95 -37.58
CA LYS A 631 30.99 -25.28 -37.10
C LYS A 631 30.24 -24.57 -38.23
N ILE A 632 30.95 -23.91 -39.13
CA ILE A 632 30.38 -23.26 -40.31
C ILE A 632 29.80 -24.30 -41.29
N VAL A 633 30.50 -25.43 -41.51
CA VAL A 633 29.98 -26.52 -42.35
C VAL A 633 28.70 -27.12 -41.74
N THR A 634 28.68 -27.37 -40.43
CA THR A 634 27.45 -27.83 -39.75
C THR A 634 26.32 -26.82 -39.85
N LEU A 635 26.62 -25.51 -39.81
CA LEU A 635 25.64 -24.45 -39.97
C LEU A 635 25.01 -24.47 -41.36
N LEU A 636 25.83 -24.57 -42.41
CA LEU A 636 25.39 -24.66 -43.80
C LEU A 636 24.52 -25.90 -44.03
N GLU A 637 24.89 -27.05 -43.44
CA GLU A 637 24.10 -28.28 -43.53
C GLU A 637 22.73 -28.20 -42.83
N THR A 638 22.65 -27.42 -41.75
CA THR A 638 21.46 -27.28 -40.90
C THR A 638 20.48 -26.25 -41.47
N TYR A 639 20.96 -25.10 -41.93
CA TYR A 639 20.13 -23.99 -42.44
C TYR A 639 20.38 -23.68 -43.93
N PRO A 640 20.25 -24.66 -44.85
CA PRO A 640 20.59 -24.45 -46.26
C PRO A 640 19.67 -23.44 -46.96
N GLN A 641 18.41 -23.33 -46.55
CA GLN A 641 17.40 -22.50 -47.22
C GLN A 641 17.40 -21.03 -46.78
N ASP A 642 18.04 -20.74 -45.65
CA ASP A 642 18.10 -19.41 -45.03
C ASP A 642 19.39 -18.66 -45.39
N ILE A 643 20.32 -19.31 -46.09
CA ILE A 643 21.65 -18.76 -46.40
C ILE A 643 21.80 -18.63 -47.92
N ASN A 644 22.18 -17.44 -48.40
CA ASN A 644 22.43 -17.23 -49.82
C ASN A 644 23.72 -17.94 -50.26
N PRO A 645 23.62 -19.00 -51.10
CA PRO A 645 24.78 -19.79 -51.48
C PRO A 645 25.78 -19.01 -52.33
N SER A 646 25.32 -18.04 -53.13
CA SER A 646 26.20 -17.26 -54.01
C SER A 646 27.09 -16.28 -53.24
N GLN A 647 26.63 -15.78 -52.09
CA GLN A 647 27.42 -14.90 -51.23
C GLN A 647 28.40 -15.74 -50.39
N VAL A 648 27.95 -16.87 -49.84
CA VAL A 648 28.83 -17.76 -49.06
C VAL A 648 29.95 -18.33 -49.91
N LEU A 649 29.69 -18.78 -51.14
CA LEU A 649 30.74 -19.30 -52.02
C LEU A 649 31.83 -18.27 -52.34
N ARG A 650 31.50 -16.97 -52.30
CA ARG A 650 32.48 -15.88 -52.45
C ARG A 650 33.28 -15.60 -51.18
N LEU A 651 32.77 -15.99 -50.01
CA LEU A 651 33.41 -15.78 -48.71
C LEU A 651 34.29 -16.96 -48.28
N LEU A 652 34.11 -18.14 -48.87
CA LEU A 652 34.90 -19.33 -48.52
C LEU A 652 36.36 -19.16 -49.00
N PRO A 653 37.36 -19.42 -48.14
CA PRO A 653 38.76 -19.46 -48.55
C PRO A 653 39.00 -20.50 -49.66
N ALA A 654 39.93 -20.21 -50.58
CA ALA A 654 40.27 -21.10 -51.68
C ALA A 654 40.77 -22.48 -51.22
N ASP A 655 41.28 -22.56 -50.00
CA ASP A 655 41.86 -23.77 -49.41
C ASP A 655 40.82 -24.74 -48.83
N VAL A 656 39.53 -24.39 -48.83
CA VAL A 656 38.46 -25.25 -48.28
C VAL A 656 38.16 -26.40 -49.25
N PRO A 657 38.34 -27.67 -48.83
CA PRO A 657 38.06 -28.81 -49.70
C PRO A 657 36.56 -28.94 -50.02
N VAL A 658 36.22 -28.96 -51.31
CA VAL A 658 34.85 -29.03 -51.82
C VAL A 658 34.07 -30.25 -51.29
N TYR A 659 34.76 -31.35 -50.97
CA TYR A 659 34.12 -32.57 -50.46
C TYR A 659 33.39 -32.35 -49.12
N LEU A 660 33.85 -31.40 -48.29
CA LEU A 660 33.21 -31.06 -47.02
C LEU A 660 31.83 -30.43 -47.22
N LEU A 661 31.59 -29.79 -48.37
CA LEU A 661 30.32 -29.14 -48.70
C LEU A 661 29.35 -30.06 -49.46
N LYS A 662 29.74 -31.31 -49.74
CA LYS A 662 28.94 -32.26 -50.54
C LYS A 662 27.51 -32.43 -50.02
N LYS A 663 27.34 -32.54 -48.69
CA LYS A 663 26.03 -32.69 -48.05
C LYS A 663 25.17 -31.43 -48.19
N TRP A 664 25.80 -30.25 -48.07
CA TRP A 664 25.13 -28.97 -48.30
C TRP A 664 24.69 -28.80 -49.76
N PHE A 665 25.57 -29.09 -50.73
CA PHE A 665 25.26 -29.02 -52.16
C PHE A 665 24.09 -29.91 -52.56
N LYS A 666 24.02 -31.14 -52.00
CA LYS A 666 22.89 -32.06 -52.22
C LYS A 666 21.54 -31.48 -51.79
N LYS A 667 21.51 -30.62 -50.77
CA LYS A 667 20.28 -29.99 -50.28
C LYS A 667 19.95 -28.69 -51.05
N ILE A 668 20.95 -27.86 -51.34
CA ILE A 668 20.72 -26.50 -51.86
C ILE A 668 20.48 -26.45 -53.38
N ILE A 669 21.16 -27.29 -54.16
CA ILE A 669 21.05 -27.28 -55.64
C ILE A 669 19.63 -27.64 -56.09
N PRO A 670 19.01 -28.75 -55.63
CA PRO A 670 17.65 -29.09 -56.04
C PRO A 670 16.64 -28.01 -55.60
N THR A 671 16.82 -27.46 -54.40
CA THR A 671 15.95 -26.42 -53.84
C THR A 671 15.99 -25.13 -54.66
N ASN A 672 17.18 -24.65 -55.04
CA ASN A 672 17.31 -23.45 -55.87
C ASN A 672 16.82 -23.68 -57.30
N LEU A 673 17.07 -24.87 -57.87
CA LEU A 673 16.56 -25.21 -59.20
C LEU A 673 15.03 -25.25 -59.21
N HIS A 674 14.42 -25.82 -58.17
CA HIS A 674 12.97 -25.80 -57.98
C HIS A 674 12.44 -24.37 -57.87
N ARG A 675 13.04 -23.53 -57.01
CA ARG A 675 12.67 -22.11 -56.86
C ARG A 675 12.79 -21.37 -58.18
N TYR A 676 13.90 -21.53 -58.91
CA TYR A 676 14.09 -20.90 -60.23
C TYR A 676 13.00 -21.30 -61.22
N ARG A 677 12.68 -22.61 -61.32
CA ARG A 677 11.60 -23.11 -62.17
C ARG A 677 10.24 -22.54 -61.75
N GLN A 678 9.94 -22.53 -60.46
CA GLN A 678 8.69 -21.99 -59.92
C GLN A 678 8.55 -20.49 -60.17
N THR A 679 9.59 -19.69 -59.93
CA THR A 679 9.60 -18.25 -60.21
C THR A 679 9.45 -17.97 -61.71
N ARG A 680 10.06 -18.79 -62.58
CA ARG A 680 9.88 -18.69 -64.03
C ARG A 680 8.43 -18.98 -64.42
N VAL A 681 7.80 -20.00 -63.84
CA VAL A 681 6.36 -20.28 -64.06
C VAL A 681 5.49 -19.12 -63.58
N GLN A 682 5.72 -18.62 -62.36
CA GLN A 682 5.00 -17.45 -61.83
C GLN A 682 5.16 -16.24 -62.74
N ARG A 683 6.38 -15.93 -63.19
CA ARG A 683 6.65 -14.84 -64.13
C ARG A 683 5.88 -15.02 -65.43
N CYS A 684 5.86 -16.21 -66.01
CA CYS A 684 5.09 -16.50 -67.22
C CYS A 684 3.57 -16.33 -66.99
N LEU A 685 3.04 -16.76 -65.84
CA LEU A 685 1.63 -16.58 -65.50
C LEU A 685 1.26 -15.10 -65.30
N TYR A 686 2.11 -14.32 -64.60
CA TYR A 686 1.93 -12.88 -64.47
C TYR A 686 2.01 -12.16 -65.81
N GLN A 687 2.97 -12.54 -66.66
CA GLN A 687 3.09 -11.98 -68.01
C GLN A 687 1.87 -12.31 -68.86
N LYS A 688 1.33 -13.55 -68.78
CA LYS A 688 0.07 -13.92 -69.43
C LYS A 688 -1.08 -13.04 -68.94
N LYS A 689 -1.25 -12.89 -67.62
CA LYS A 689 -2.33 -12.07 -67.04
C LYS A 689 -2.19 -10.61 -67.45
N TYR A 690 -0.99 -10.05 -67.39
CA TYR A 690 -0.70 -8.69 -67.84
C TYR A 690 -1.06 -8.48 -69.32
N LEU A 691 -0.69 -9.42 -70.19
CA LEU A 691 -1.04 -9.37 -71.60
C LEU A 691 -2.55 -9.49 -71.81
N GLN A 692 -3.25 -10.37 -71.09
CA GLN A 692 -4.71 -10.50 -71.15
C GLN A 692 -5.41 -9.19 -70.75
N THR A 693 -5.00 -8.59 -69.63
CA THR A 693 -5.54 -7.30 -69.18
C THR A 693 -5.22 -6.18 -70.16
N ASN A 694 -4.05 -6.18 -70.81
CA ASN A 694 -3.73 -5.22 -71.86
C ASN A 694 -4.59 -5.42 -73.11
N VAL A 695 -4.89 -6.65 -73.50
CA VAL A 695 -5.81 -6.94 -74.62
C VAL A 695 -7.22 -6.47 -74.28
N GLU A 696 -7.71 -6.75 -73.07
CA GLU A 696 -8.99 -6.23 -72.58
C GLU A 696 -9.03 -4.70 -72.61
N LEU A 697 -7.96 -4.05 -72.16
CA LEU A 697 -7.81 -2.59 -72.19
C LEU A 697 -7.82 -2.05 -73.62
N ILE A 698 -7.13 -2.72 -74.56
CA ILE A 698 -7.15 -2.35 -75.99
C ILE A 698 -8.55 -2.56 -76.59
N ASN A 699 -9.26 -3.64 -76.25
CA ASN A 699 -10.63 -3.88 -76.70
C ASN A 699 -11.59 -2.79 -76.18
N ILE A 700 -11.46 -2.39 -74.92
CA ILE A 700 -12.23 -1.27 -74.36
C ILE A 700 -11.86 0.04 -75.05
N LYS A 701 -10.58 0.29 -75.33
CA LYS A 701 -10.12 1.50 -76.05
C LYS A 701 -10.51 1.53 -77.53
N SER A 702 -10.66 0.37 -78.18
CA SER A 702 -11.05 0.27 -79.60
C SER A 702 -12.56 0.35 -79.80
N ASN A 703 -13.36 0.12 -78.75
CA ASN A 703 -14.77 0.50 -78.71
C ASN A 703 -14.90 2.03 -78.52
N TYR A 704 -14.62 2.79 -79.58
CA TYR A 704 -15.01 4.20 -79.67
C TYR A 704 -16.04 4.37 -80.79
N GLY A 705 -17.11 5.09 -80.51
CA GLY A 705 -17.98 5.64 -81.57
C GLY A 705 -17.38 6.96 -82.04
N MET A 706 -17.11 7.11 -83.34
CA MET A 706 -16.79 8.43 -83.87
C MET A 706 -18.06 9.29 -83.84
N ILE A 707 -18.00 10.40 -83.12
CA ILE A 707 -19.06 11.41 -83.11
C ILE A 707 -18.66 12.45 -84.16
N ASP A 708 -19.24 12.34 -85.36
CA ASP A 708 -19.13 13.36 -86.42
C ASP A 708 -20.29 14.38 -86.31
N PHE A 709 -20.23 15.48 -87.08
CA PHE A 709 -21.30 16.51 -87.11
C PHE A 709 -22.70 15.97 -87.48
N ASN A 710 -22.76 14.78 -88.09
CA ASN A 710 -24.01 14.11 -88.48
C ASN A 710 -24.58 13.20 -87.40
N THR A 711 -23.82 12.88 -86.36
CA THR A 711 -24.34 12.11 -85.23
C THR A 711 -25.25 13.01 -84.40
N GLN A 712 -26.48 12.57 -84.18
CA GLN A 712 -27.46 13.27 -83.35
C GLN A 712 -27.63 12.53 -82.03
N CYS A 713 -27.78 13.29 -80.95
CA CYS A 713 -28.20 12.75 -79.66
C CYS A 713 -29.62 12.15 -79.79
N PRO A 714 -29.99 11.11 -79.01
CA PRO A 714 -31.36 10.56 -79.02
C PRO A 714 -32.49 11.59 -78.78
N CYS A 715 -32.17 12.77 -78.25
CA CYS A 715 -33.11 13.89 -78.12
C CYS A 715 -33.19 14.82 -79.36
N GLY A 716 -32.54 14.47 -80.48
CA GLY A 716 -32.61 15.17 -81.76
C GLY A 716 -31.67 16.37 -81.93
N LYS A 717 -30.74 16.62 -81.00
CA LYS A 717 -29.76 17.72 -81.09
C LYS A 717 -28.41 17.21 -81.62
N GLY A 718 -27.81 17.95 -82.56
CA GLY A 718 -26.47 17.68 -83.09
C GLY A 718 -25.36 18.06 -82.10
N PHE A 719 -24.22 17.37 -82.17
CA PHE A 719 -23.05 17.69 -81.35
C PHE A 719 -22.28 18.87 -81.99
N HIS A 720 -21.97 19.91 -81.21
CA HIS A 720 -21.23 21.11 -81.66
C HIS A 720 -19.94 21.25 -80.83
N ASP A 721 -18.92 21.97 -81.31
CA ASP A 721 -17.60 22.07 -80.65
C ASP A 721 -17.62 22.55 -79.18
N SER A 722 -18.74 23.12 -78.72
CA SER A 722 -18.96 23.54 -77.33
C SER A 722 -19.69 22.51 -76.43
N THR A 723 -19.99 21.31 -76.92
CA THR A 723 -20.63 20.27 -76.09
C THR A 723 -19.64 19.58 -75.15
N LEU A 724 -19.85 19.74 -73.84
CA LEU A 724 -19.17 19.01 -72.77
C LEU A 724 -19.81 17.64 -72.58
N PHE A 725 -19.02 16.58 -72.74
CA PHE A 725 -19.44 15.20 -72.46
C PHE A 725 -19.13 14.86 -71.00
N VAL A 726 -20.15 14.47 -70.23
CA VAL A 726 -19.97 13.88 -68.90
C VAL A 726 -20.19 12.38 -69.04
N LEU A 727 -19.12 11.60 -68.84
CA LEU A 727 -19.19 10.14 -68.75
C LEU A 727 -19.72 9.78 -67.38
N ASP A 728 -21.01 9.45 -67.30
CA ASP A 728 -21.61 8.89 -66.09
C ASP A 728 -21.17 7.42 -65.98
N LYS A 729 -20.33 7.12 -64.99
CA LYS A 729 -19.88 5.76 -64.70
C LYS A 729 -20.78 5.19 -63.61
N THR A 730 -21.96 4.70 -63.99
CA THR A 730 -22.69 3.72 -63.17
C THR A 730 -22.12 2.33 -63.40
#